data_AF-A0A8T0L2H2-F1
#
_entry.id   AF-A0A8T0L2H2-F1
#
_cell.length_a   1.000
_cell.length_b   1.000
_cell.length_c   1.000
_cell.angle_alpha   90.00
_cell.angle_beta   90.00
_cell.angle_gamma   90.00
#
_symmetry.space_group_name_H-M   'P 1'
#
loop_
_entity.id
_entity.type
_entity.pdbx_description
1 polymer ?
#
loop_
_entity_poly.entity_id
_entity_poly.type
_entity_poly.pdbx_seq_one_letter_code
_entity_poly.pdbx_strand_id
1 'polypeptide(L)'
;MMSLVKYSAWCLTNPASLSHTVPRPQLCTFPSFNNVQHCNQLSFSSLKPLHISSVEKFGLSANLGRRVTDCRAYEADRSRPLELNIELNDEGEGIEATQRLKIGLYFATWWALNVVFNIYNKKVLNAFPYPWLISTLSLAAGSLMMLISWATRVADVPKVNLEFWKALFPVAVAHTIGHVAATVSMSKVAVSFTHIIKSAEPAFSVLVSRFLLGEAFPVPVYLSLVPIIGGCALAAVTELNFNMIGFMGAMISNLAFVFRNIFSKKGMKGMSVSGMNYYACLSILSLLILTPLAIAVEGPKLWAAGWQKALSQIGPNFVWWVAAQSVFYHLYNQVSYMSLDQISPLTFSIGNTMKRISVIVSSILIFHTPIQPVNALGAAIAILGTFLYSQEDNAMGFCAFKEGLVLEIMLFLLMCSLLPISLGLDPSPPFLFGTASSSYQYEGAYSSDGKGLSNWDVFSHTTGSIDDGSNGDVAVDQYHRYQEDVDLMEAMKVNSYRFSVSWARILPQGRFGEVNLAGINYYNRLIDALLLKGIQPFVTLFHFDIPQELEDRYGAWLSPQSQEDFQFFADICFKSFGDRVKYWVTFNEPNYLIPLAYREGQFPPCRCSGNFGNCSEGDSEKEPFVVAHNMILSHAAAVDLYRNKYQNEQGGKIGIVLHCDSFEPLSNSTADKLATERAQSFIINWILDPILFGKYPKEMEMILGTILPKFSSNDKVKLRRGLDFIGINYYASYYVRDCLSSVCGHGKGVSRTEGSYEQTVLKNGVPIGELTPFEWLNVHPEGMKKILIYLKDRYNNTPMFIAENGYGTLYDPDVTEKEYLNDYKRIEFMSGHLDNLMAAIREGADVRGYFVWSLLDNFEWKYGFSVRFGLYHVDFSTLKRTPKLSASWSLIKTCNLVFELGDDGVEGVEYELSQSIGSKV
;
A
#
# COMPACT_ATOMS: atom_id res chain seq x y z
N MET A 1 -71.14 -8.69 3.84
CA MET A 1 -70.94 -10.12 4.18
C MET A 1 -69.59 -10.21 4.90
N MET A 2 -69.52 -10.66 6.16
CA MET A 2 -69.51 -12.07 6.62
C MET A 2 -68.25 -12.82 6.15
N SER A 3 -67.42 -13.44 6.99
CA SER A 3 -67.44 -13.65 8.47
C SER A 3 -65.99 -13.69 9.02
N LEU A 4 -65.66 -13.16 10.21
CA LEU A 4 -65.69 -13.83 11.55
C LEU A 4 -65.10 -15.26 11.54
N VAL A 5 -64.16 -15.63 12.43
CA VAL A 5 -64.29 -15.85 13.91
C VAL A 5 -62.93 -15.60 14.62
N LYS A 6 -62.79 -14.68 15.60
CA LYS A 6 -62.80 -14.81 17.10
C LYS A 6 -61.65 -15.67 17.74
N TYR A 7 -61.12 -15.44 18.97
CA TYR A 7 -61.33 -14.41 20.04
C TYR A 7 -60.17 -14.36 21.09
N SER A 8 -60.09 -13.23 21.82
CA SER A 8 -59.68 -13.00 23.25
C SER A 8 -58.45 -13.68 23.93
N ALA A 9 -57.73 -12.87 24.74
CA ALA A 9 -56.78 -13.28 25.80
C ALA A 9 -57.41 -13.19 27.22
N TRP A 10 -56.57 -13.17 28.28
CA TRP A 10 -56.83 -13.09 29.76
C TRP A 10 -56.86 -14.45 30.51
N CYS A 11 -56.48 -14.60 31.80
CA CYS A 11 -55.53 -13.87 32.71
C CYS A 11 -55.45 -14.58 34.09
N LEU A 12 -54.26 -14.61 34.73
CA LEU A 12 -54.01 -14.60 36.21
C LEU A 12 -54.55 -15.81 37.05
N THR A 13 -54.16 -16.11 38.30
CA THR A 13 -53.33 -15.48 39.39
C THR A 13 -52.26 -16.49 39.92
N ASN A 14 -51.17 -16.15 40.65
CA ASN A 14 -50.97 -15.30 41.86
C ASN A 14 -51.73 -15.84 43.11
N PRO A 15 -51.50 -15.39 44.38
CA PRO A 15 -50.65 -14.31 44.94
C PRO A 15 -49.20 -14.79 45.26
N ALA A 16 -48.30 -14.18 46.07
CA ALA A 16 -48.30 -13.04 47.02
C ALA A 16 -46.85 -12.46 47.14
N SER A 17 -46.48 -11.44 47.94
CA SER A 17 -47.16 -10.52 48.88
C SER A 17 -46.46 -9.12 48.88
N LEU A 18 -47.06 -8.08 49.46
CA LEU A 18 -46.60 -6.68 49.34
C LEU A 18 -46.22 -6.00 50.67
N SER A 19 -45.39 -4.94 50.59
CA SER A 19 -45.59 -3.69 51.36
C SER A 19 -45.07 -2.47 50.55
N HIS A 20 -45.58 -1.27 50.83
CA HIS A 20 -45.36 -0.02 50.06
C HIS A 20 -44.85 1.14 50.93
N THR A 21 -44.12 2.11 50.35
CA THR A 21 -44.20 3.56 50.71
C THR A 21 -43.54 4.47 49.66
N VAL A 22 -44.09 5.68 49.42
CA VAL A 22 -43.80 6.65 48.32
C VAL A 22 -44.39 8.05 48.73
N PRO A 23 -44.00 9.27 48.27
CA PRO A 23 -42.70 9.91 47.95
C PRO A 23 -42.50 11.38 48.53
N ARG A 24 -41.34 12.05 48.22
CA ARG A 24 -41.06 13.53 48.27
C ARG A 24 -41.03 14.23 49.67
N PRO A 25 -40.58 15.51 49.84
CA PRO A 25 -39.91 16.50 48.96
C PRO A 25 -38.55 17.08 49.52
N GLN A 26 -38.08 18.25 49.02
CA GLN A 26 -36.81 18.98 49.38
C GLN A 26 -37.04 20.22 50.29
N LEU A 27 -35.97 20.81 50.89
CA LEU A 27 -35.66 22.28 50.88
C LEU A 27 -34.32 22.71 51.58
N CYS A 28 -33.58 23.70 51.01
CA CYS A 28 -32.79 24.82 51.60
C CYS A 28 -31.66 24.61 52.67
N THR A 29 -30.59 25.45 52.86
CA THR A 29 -30.12 26.73 52.22
C THR A 29 -28.58 27.04 52.39
N PHE A 30 -28.08 28.08 51.70
CA PHE A 30 -26.70 28.66 51.56
C PHE A 30 -26.34 29.78 52.61
N PRO A 31 -25.19 30.56 52.56
CA PRO A 31 -24.06 30.76 51.59
C PRO A 31 -22.63 30.52 52.21
N SER A 32 -21.44 31.11 51.92
CA SER A 32 -20.80 32.20 51.08
C SER A 32 -19.22 32.06 51.17
N PHE A 33 -18.24 32.72 50.51
CA PHE A 33 -18.09 33.69 49.38
C PHE A 33 -16.58 33.80 48.91
N ASN A 34 -16.33 34.34 47.70
CA ASN A 34 -15.19 35.18 47.17
C ASN A 34 -13.66 34.82 47.24
N ASN A 35 -13.06 34.83 46.02
CA ASN A 35 -11.81 35.49 45.54
C ASN A 35 -10.39 35.25 46.13
N VAL A 36 -9.39 35.09 45.24
CA VAL A 36 -8.31 36.09 44.90
C VAL A 36 -7.44 35.59 43.70
N GLN A 37 -6.57 36.45 43.14
CA GLN A 37 -5.91 36.35 41.82
C GLN A 37 -4.49 35.71 41.80
N HIS A 38 -3.98 35.48 40.58
CA HIS A 38 -2.57 35.34 40.12
C HIS A 38 -1.41 35.49 41.14
N CYS A 39 -0.40 34.60 41.06
CA CYS A 39 0.91 35.01 40.53
C CYS A 39 1.89 33.87 40.14
N ASN A 40 2.94 34.31 39.44
CA ASN A 40 3.98 33.61 38.69
C ASN A 40 4.95 32.70 39.49
N GLN A 41 5.47 31.67 38.78
CA GLN A 41 6.88 31.27 38.59
C GLN A 41 7.93 31.23 39.74
N LEU A 42 8.97 30.42 39.48
CA LEU A 42 10.30 30.35 40.14
C LEU A 42 10.32 29.67 41.53
N SER A 43 11.42 29.01 41.95
CA SER A 43 12.49 28.32 41.19
C SER A 43 13.41 27.52 42.13
N PHE A 44 13.94 26.39 41.66
CA PHE A 44 15.27 25.81 41.99
C PHE A 44 15.67 25.48 43.44
N SER A 45 16.35 24.33 43.58
CA SER A 45 17.35 24.01 44.64
C SER A 45 16.85 23.87 46.09
N SER A 46 17.52 23.14 46.99
CA SER A 46 18.42 21.98 46.86
C SER A 46 18.59 21.31 48.25
N LEU A 47 19.45 20.28 48.32
CA LEU A 47 20.03 19.60 49.52
C LEU A 47 19.46 18.21 49.89
N LYS A 48 20.34 17.22 49.76
CA LYS A 48 20.40 15.95 50.50
C LYS A 48 20.99 16.21 51.92
N PRO A 49 21.14 15.20 52.79
CA PRO A 49 20.17 14.20 53.25
C PRO A 49 20.15 14.11 54.80
N LEU A 50 19.35 13.21 55.38
CA LEU A 50 19.63 12.62 56.70
C LEU A 50 19.08 11.18 56.78
N HIS A 51 19.62 10.39 57.69
CA HIS A 51 19.45 8.92 57.79
C HIS A 51 18.82 8.54 59.16
N ILE A 52 18.55 7.23 59.39
CA ILE A 52 18.05 6.63 60.66
C ILE A 52 16.50 6.81 60.82
N SER A 53 15.68 5.86 61.28
CA SER A 53 15.86 4.50 61.88
C SER A 53 14.79 3.49 61.42
N SER A 54 15.01 2.22 61.76
CA SER A 54 14.07 1.08 61.69
C SER A 54 12.90 1.16 62.69
N VAL A 55 11.82 0.40 62.44
CA VAL A 55 11.07 -0.32 63.50
C VAL A 55 10.44 -1.62 62.96
N GLU A 56 10.20 -2.54 63.91
CA GLU A 56 9.62 -3.90 63.93
C GLU A 56 8.69 -4.34 62.77
N LYS A 57 8.77 -5.57 62.24
CA LYS A 57 8.55 -6.90 62.86
C LYS A 57 7.14 -7.12 63.45
N PHE A 58 6.29 -7.80 62.71
CA PHE A 58 5.34 -8.76 63.29
C PHE A 58 5.80 -10.18 62.94
N GLY A 59 5.75 -11.10 63.89
CA GLY A 59 6.21 -12.47 63.73
C GLY A 59 5.23 -13.48 64.31
N LEU A 60 5.05 -14.60 63.60
CA LEU A 60 4.39 -15.80 64.11
C LEU A 60 5.35 -16.97 63.93
N SER A 61 5.51 -17.77 64.99
CA SER A 61 6.51 -18.84 65.06
C SER A 61 5.86 -20.22 65.01
N ALA A 62 6.45 -21.11 64.21
CA ALA A 62 6.25 -22.55 64.27
C ALA A 62 7.63 -23.23 64.15
N ASN A 63 7.84 -24.34 64.85
CA ASN A 63 9.18 -24.80 65.22
C ASN A 63 9.74 -25.94 64.34
N LEU A 64 11.08 -25.90 64.17
CA LEU A 64 12.04 -26.96 63.85
C LEU A 64 11.70 -27.99 62.73
N GLY A 65 12.52 -27.96 61.67
CA GLY A 65 12.58 -28.98 60.62
C GLY A 65 13.90 -28.96 59.84
N ARG A 66 15.06 -28.99 60.53
CA ARG A 66 16.37 -28.66 59.96
C ARG A 66 16.93 -29.73 59.00
N ARG A 67 16.45 -29.77 57.75
CA ARG A 67 17.23 -30.35 56.63
C ARG A 67 18.21 -29.29 56.12
N VAL A 68 19.51 -29.56 56.27
CA VAL A 68 20.55 -28.78 55.58
C VAL A 68 20.54 -29.19 54.12
N THR A 69 20.17 -28.26 53.24
CA THR A 69 20.33 -28.39 51.79
C THR A 69 21.53 -27.54 51.40
N ASP A 70 22.59 -28.17 50.87
CA ASP A 70 23.84 -27.51 50.47
C ASP A 70 23.61 -26.66 49.21
N CYS A 71 23.09 -25.45 49.38
CA CYS A 71 22.89 -24.48 48.31
C CYS A 71 24.25 -23.91 47.86
N ARG A 72 24.97 -24.68 47.04
CA ARG A 72 26.13 -24.21 46.28
C ARG A 72 25.68 -23.13 45.30
N ALA A 73 25.79 -21.88 45.73
CA ALA A 73 25.59 -20.73 44.88
C ALA A 73 26.58 -20.74 43.70
N TYR A 74 26.15 -20.17 42.59
CA TYR A 74 26.91 -20.14 41.34
C TYR A 74 28.06 -19.12 41.42
N GLU A 75 29.22 -19.54 41.94
CA GLU A 75 30.46 -18.77 41.84
C GLU A 75 31.01 -18.83 40.41
N ALA A 76 30.50 -17.96 39.54
CA ALA A 76 31.18 -17.58 38.32
C ALA A 76 32.46 -16.81 38.68
N ASP A 77 33.60 -17.46 38.47
CA ASP A 77 34.94 -16.99 38.84
C ASP A 77 35.20 -15.52 38.43
N ARG A 78 35.34 -14.64 39.43
CA ARG A 78 35.51 -13.20 39.24
C ARG A 78 36.93 -12.91 38.77
N SER A 79 37.05 -12.22 37.63
CA SER A 79 38.31 -11.63 37.18
C SER A 79 38.84 -10.64 38.22
N ARG A 80 39.86 -11.04 38.99
CA ARG A 80 40.61 -10.14 39.86
C ARG A 80 41.34 -9.08 39.02
N PRO A 81 41.19 -7.78 39.31
CA PRO A 81 42.21 -6.79 38.96
C PRO A 81 43.51 -7.11 39.70
N LEU A 82 44.64 -6.62 39.19
CA LEU A 82 45.89 -6.56 39.97
C LEU A 82 45.75 -5.48 41.04
N GLU A 83 46.07 -5.82 42.30
CA GLU A 83 46.11 -4.88 43.41
C GLU A 83 47.29 -3.92 43.23
N LEU A 84 47.01 -2.64 42.94
CA LEU A 84 47.89 -1.53 43.30
C LEU A 84 47.19 -0.73 44.41
N ASN A 85 47.79 -0.68 45.59
CA ASN A 85 47.23 0.01 46.74
C ASN A 85 47.41 1.53 46.61
N ILE A 86 46.34 2.24 46.25
CA ILE A 86 46.18 3.68 46.48
C ILE A 86 44.75 3.89 47.01
N GLU A 87 44.62 4.58 48.15
CA GLU A 87 43.33 4.87 48.79
C GLU A 87 42.65 6.10 48.16
N LEU A 88 41.56 5.93 47.41
CA LEU A 88 40.66 7.01 47.00
C LEU A 88 39.20 6.54 46.95
N ASN A 89 38.39 6.98 47.92
CA ASN A 89 36.95 6.73 47.96
C ASN A 89 36.19 7.80 47.16
N ASP A 90 36.04 7.58 45.85
CA ASP A 90 34.89 8.09 45.05
C ASP A 90 34.84 7.51 43.61
N GLU A 91 35.94 6.97 43.08
CA GLU A 91 36.04 6.57 41.66
C GLU A 91 35.15 5.38 41.26
N GLY A 92 34.65 4.59 42.22
CA GLY A 92 33.95 3.33 41.97
C GLY A 92 32.66 3.46 41.14
N GLU A 93 31.78 4.41 41.48
CA GLU A 93 30.53 4.62 40.72
C GLU A 93 30.81 5.16 39.31
N GLY A 94 31.82 6.02 39.16
CA GLY A 94 32.23 6.58 37.87
C GLY A 94 32.81 5.53 36.91
N ILE A 95 33.62 4.61 37.42
CA ILE A 95 34.15 3.48 36.64
C ILE A 95 33.01 2.55 36.21
N GLU A 96 32.09 2.19 37.11
CA GLU A 96 30.98 1.31 36.76
C GLU A 96 30.02 1.95 35.74
N ALA A 97 29.69 3.24 35.90
CA ALA A 97 28.89 3.99 34.93
C ALA A 97 29.57 4.08 33.56
N THR A 98 30.87 4.34 33.52
CA THR A 98 31.65 4.38 32.27
C THR A 98 31.68 3.01 31.58
N GLN A 99 31.80 1.92 32.34
CA GLN A 99 31.79 0.55 31.80
C GLN A 99 30.39 0.15 31.30
N ARG A 100 29.32 0.52 32.01
CA ARG A 100 27.92 0.34 31.55
C ARG A 100 27.67 1.09 30.24
N LEU A 101 28.05 2.37 30.15
CA LEU A 101 27.90 3.19 28.95
C LEU A 101 28.68 2.62 27.75
N LYS A 102 29.93 2.16 27.96
CA LYS A 102 30.74 1.49 26.92
C LYS A 102 30.05 0.24 26.38
N ILE A 103 29.47 -0.59 27.25
CA ILE A 103 28.72 -1.79 26.87
C ILE A 103 27.42 -1.41 26.13
N GLY A 104 26.68 -0.41 26.62
CA GLY A 104 25.47 0.11 25.96
C GLY A 104 25.74 0.63 24.54
N LEU A 105 26.84 1.37 24.34
CA LEU A 105 27.26 1.85 23.02
C LEU A 105 27.66 0.72 22.07
N TYR A 106 28.35 -0.32 22.56
CA TYR A 106 28.64 -1.52 21.77
C TYR A 106 27.36 -2.21 21.32
N PHE A 107 26.36 -2.34 22.21
CA PHE A 107 25.06 -2.92 21.86
C PHE A 107 24.29 -2.06 20.84
N ALA A 108 24.14 -0.76 21.08
CA ALA A 108 23.48 0.16 20.16
C ALA A 108 24.10 0.13 18.74
N THR A 109 25.43 0.14 18.68
CA THR A 109 26.18 0.05 17.42
C THR A 109 25.98 -1.32 16.75
N TRP A 110 26.07 -2.42 17.51
CA TRP A 110 25.83 -3.77 16.98
C TRP A 110 24.41 -3.92 16.40
N TRP A 111 23.40 -3.42 17.11
CA TRP A 111 22.00 -3.54 16.71
C TRP A 111 21.71 -2.72 15.44
N ALA A 112 22.09 -1.44 15.40
CA ALA A 112 21.92 -0.58 14.21
C ALA A 112 22.64 -1.14 12.97
N LEU A 113 23.89 -1.60 13.12
CA LEU A 113 24.64 -2.26 12.03
C LEU A 113 23.95 -3.55 11.55
N ASN A 114 23.30 -4.30 12.45
CA ASN A 114 22.56 -5.49 12.09
C ASN A 114 21.26 -5.16 11.36
N VAL A 115 20.52 -4.11 11.75
CA VAL A 115 19.35 -3.62 11.02
C VAL A 115 19.72 -3.30 9.56
N VAL A 116 20.75 -2.48 9.34
CA VAL A 116 21.23 -2.12 7.99
C VAL A 116 21.64 -3.36 7.18
N PHE A 117 22.38 -4.31 7.79
CA PHE A 117 22.70 -5.58 7.13
C PHE A 117 21.45 -6.34 6.66
N ASN A 118 20.46 -6.56 7.54
CA ASN A 118 19.30 -7.38 7.19
C ASN A 118 18.47 -6.74 6.07
N ILE A 119 18.36 -5.41 6.03
CA ILE A 119 17.66 -4.66 4.97
C ILE A 119 18.34 -4.87 3.62
N TYR A 120 19.64 -4.55 3.51
CA TYR A 120 20.35 -4.70 2.23
C TYR A 120 20.49 -6.17 1.82
N ASN A 121 20.68 -7.10 2.76
CA ASN A 121 20.70 -8.53 2.46
C ASN A 121 19.36 -8.99 1.86
N LYS A 122 18.21 -8.57 2.40
CA LYS A 122 16.90 -8.90 1.82
C LYS A 122 16.69 -8.27 0.44
N LYS A 123 17.02 -6.98 0.27
CA LYS A 123 16.95 -6.32 -1.06
C LYS A 123 17.81 -7.03 -2.12
N VAL A 124 19.03 -7.46 -1.76
CA VAL A 124 19.90 -8.23 -2.65
C VAL A 124 19.31 -9.62 -2.95
N LEU A 125 18.76 -10.32 -1.96
CA LEU A 125 18.24 -11.68 -2.13
C LEU A 125 16.90 -11.75 -2.88
N ASN A 126 16.08 -10.70 -2.90
CA ASN A 126 14.90 -10.62 -3.78
C ASN A 126 15.34 -10.62 -5.26
N ALA A 127 16.22 -9.69 -5.64
CA ALA A 127 16.68 -9.55 -7.02
C ALA A 127 17.72 -10.59 -7.48
N PHE A 128 18.49 -11.15 -6.53
CA PHE A 128 19.56 -12.11 -6.79
C PHE A 128 19.50 -13.25 -5.76
N PRO A 129 18.61 -14.26 -5.97
CA PRO A 129 18.26 -15.27 -4.98
C PRO A 129 19.30 -16.41 -4.83
N TYR A 130 20.57 -16.04 -4.73
CA TYR A 130 21.74 -16.94 -4.63
C TYR A 130 22.41 -16.79 -3.24
N PRO A 131 21.77 -17.31 -2.17
CA PRO A 131 22.21 -17.09 -0.79
C PRO A 131 23.59 -17.66 -0.45
N TRP A 132 24.10 -18.67 -1.17
CA TRP A 132 25.46 -19.19 -0.91
C TRP A 132 26.52 -18.24 -1.44
N LEU A 133 26.38 -17.70 -2.66
CA LEU A 133 27.26 -16.65 -3.16
C LEU A 133 27.17 -15.38 -2.31
N ILE A 134 25.97 -14.90 -1.98
CA ILE A 134 25.81 -13.70 -1.14
C ILE A 134 26.47 -13.88 0.23
N SER A 135 26.33 -15.05 0.86
CA SER A 135 27.06 -15.37 2.11
C SER A 135 28.59 -15.43 1.91
N THR A 136 29.05 -15.90 0.75
CA THR A 136 30.48 -15.95 0.40
C THR A 136 31.06 -14.54 0.20
N LEU A 137 30.37 -13.66 -0.51
CA LEU A 137 30.78 -12.27 -0.73
C LEU A 137 30.86 -11.48 0.59
N SER A 138 29.93 -11.73 1.51
CA SER A 138 29.96 -11.13 2.86
C SER A 138 31.20 -11.52 3.66
N LEU A 139 31.57 -12.80 3.64
CA LEU A 139 32.81 -13.28 4.27
C LEU A 139 34.07 -12.81 3.52
N ALA A 140 34.01 -12.65 2.19
CA ALA A 140 35.11 -12.16 1.38
C ALA A 140 35.42 -10.69 1.67
N ALA A 141 34.40 -9.83 1.71
CA ALA A 141 34.56 -8.41 2.04
C ALA A 141 35.16 -8.21 3.44
N GLY A 142 34.61 -8.90 4.46
CA GLY A 142 35.13 -8.81 5.82
C GLY A 142 36.56 -9.35 5.98
N SER A 143 36.91 -10.42 5.28
CA SER A 143 38.27 -10.96 5.25
C SER A 143 39.25 -9.96 4.59
N LEU A 144 38.84 -9.32 3.49
CA LEU A 144 39.63 -8.30 2.81
C LEU A 144 39.83 -7.05 3.67
N MET A 145 38.77 -6.56 4.34
CA MET A 145 38.84 -5.43 5.27
C MET A 145 39.87 -5.66 6.38
N MET A 146 39.86 -6.84 7.00
CA MET A 146 40.82 -7.17 8.07
C MET A 146 42.25 -7.35 7.57
N LEU A 147 42.45 -7.97 6.40
CA LEU A 147 43.77 -8.07 5.77
C LEU A 147 44.36 -6.68 5.47
N ILE A 148 43.55 -5.73 4.99
CA ILE A 148 43.94 -4.34 4.79
C ILE A 148 44.23 -3.66 6.14
N SER A 149 43.40 -3.86 7.16
CA SER A 149 43.58 -3.29 8.51
C SER A 149 44.89 -3.76 9.17
N TRP A 150 45.29 -5.01 8.96
CA TRP A 150 46.57 -5.54 9.43
C TRP A 150 47.76 -5.02 8.60
N ALA A 151 47.64 -4.98 7.27
CA ALA A 151 48.69 -4.47 6.39
C ALA A 151 48.99 -2.97 6.63
N THR A 152 47.95 -2.18 6.92
CA THR A 152 48.04 -0.74 7.26
C THR A 152 48.36 -0.47 8.73
N ARG A 153 48.44 -1.52 9.57
CA ARG A 153 48.62 -1.43 11.04
C ARG A 153 47.55 -0.62 11.79
N VAL A 154 46.34 -0.54 11.23
CA VAL A 154 45.15 -0.01 11.91
C VAL A 154 44.65 -0.98 12.99
N ALA A 155 44.95 -2.28 12.85
CA ALA A 155 44.78 -3.29 13.89
C ALA A 155 46.05 -4.14 14.05
N ASP A 156 46.34 -4.59 15.26
CA ASP A 156 47.44 -5.52 15.54
C ASP A 156 47.24 -6.88 14.86
N VAL A 157 48.32 -7.43 14.30
CA VAL A 157 48.31 -8.76 13.68
C VAL A 157 48.14 -9.85 14.76
N PRO A 158 47.18 -10.77 14.64
CA PRO A 158 46.96 -11.80 15.66
C PRO A 158 48.10 -12.81 15.74
N LYS A 159 48.55 -13.09 16.97
CA LYS A 159 49.55 -14.13 17.27
C LYS A 159 48.90 -15.51 17.24
N VAL A 160 48.75 -16.07 16.04
CA VAL A 160 48.15 -17.40 15.82
C VAL A 160 49.20 -18.53 15.78
N ASN A 161 48.80 -19.73 16.19
CA ASN A 161 49.59 -20.96 16.08
C ASN A 161 48.69 -22.12 15.58
N LEU A 162 49.25 -23.32 15.42
CA LEU A 162 48.49 -24.46 14.89
C LEU A 162 47.33 -24.89 15.81
N GLU A 163 47.51 -24.84 17.12
CA GLU A 163 46.45 -25.18 18.08
C GLU A 163 45.29 -24.17 18.06
N PHE A 164 45.59 -22.89 17.84
CA PHE A 164 44.56 -21.86 17.61
C PHE A 164 43.69 -22.20 16.40
N TRP A 165 44.29 -22.58 15.26
CA TRP A 165 43.52 -22.95 14.07
C TRP A 165 42.72 -24.24 14.26
N LYS A 166 43.27 -25.26 14.97
CA LYS A 166 42.51 -26.46 15.36
C LYS A 166 41.31 -26.14 16.25
N ALA A 167 41.48 -25.27 17.25
CA ALA A 167 40.42 -24.85 18.16
C ALA A 167 39.36 -23.96 17.48
N LEU A 168 39.78 -23.17 16.49
CA LEU A 168 38.89 -22.29 15.71
C LEU A 168 38.09 -23.05 14.64
N PHE A 169 38.62 -24.14 14.07
CA PHE A 169 37.97 -24.90 13.00
C PHE A 169 36.51 -25.31 13.28
N PRO A 170 36.14 -25.96 14.40
CA PRO A 170 34.73 -26.28 14.69
C PRO A 170 33.86 -25.02 14.86
N VAL A 171 34.43 -23.92 15.33
CA VAL A 171 33.75 -22.62 15.45
C VAL A 171 33.49 -22.01 14.08
N ALA A 172 34.43 -22.15 13.13
CA ALA A 172 34.29 -21.69 11.75
C ALA A 172 33.25 -22.51 10.97
N VAL A 173 33.22 -23.83 11.14
CA VAL A 173 32.15 -24.69 10.59
C VAL A 173 30.78 -24.24 11.12
N ALA A 174 30.66 -24.01 12.43
CA ALA A 174 29.42 -23.50 13.03
C ALA A 174 29.05 -22.08 12.55
N HIS A 175 30.03 -21.20 12.32
CA HIS A 175 29.78 -19.88 11.74
C HIS A 175 29.29 -19.96 10.28
N THR A 176 29.94 -20.78 9.44
CA THR A 176 29.55 -20.96 8.03
C THR A 176 28.15 -21.54 7.91
N ILE A 177 27.84 -22.62 8.63
CA ILE A 177 26.48 -23.22 8.65
C ILE A 177 25.47 -22.18 9.16
N GLY A 178 25.80 -21.47 10.24
CA GLY A 178 24.94 -20.44 10.81
C GLY A 178 24.65 -19.27 9.87
N HIS A 179 25.65 -18.81 9.13
CA HIS A 179 25.49 -17.72 8.17
C HIS A 179 24.65 -18.16 6.97
N VAL A 180 25.03 -19.23 6.28
CA VAL A 180 24.34 -19.69 5.07
C VAL A 180 22.89 -20.03 5.36
N ALA A 181 22.61 -20.76 6.45
CA ALA A 181 21.23 -21.11 6.81
C ALA A 181 20.38 -19.87 7.16
N ALA A 182 20.98 -18.79 7.66
CA ALA A 182 20.30 -17.52 7.87
C ALA A 182 19.99 -16.79 6.55
N THR A 183 20.95 -16.77 5.61
CA THR A 183 20.78 -16.15 4.29
C THR A 183 19.77 -16.92 3.43
N VAL A 184 19.81 -18.26 3.46
CA VAL A 184 18.81 -19.16 2.86
C VAL A 184 17.43 -18.98 3.49
N SER A 185 17.35 -18.63 4.77
CA SER A 185 16.07 -18.26 5.40
C SER A 185 15.52 -16.98 4.77
N MET A 186 16.29 -15.88 4.77
CA MET A 186 15.83 -14.57 4.27
C MET A 186 15.51 -14.54 2.76
N SER A 187 16.05 -15.46 1.96
CA SER A 187 15.67 -15.64 0.54
C SER A 187 14.40 -16.47 0.33
N LYS A 188 13.78 -16.99 1.40
CA LYS A 188 12.57 -17.84 1.36
C LYS A 188 11.41 -17.39 2.27
N VAL A 189 11.64 -16.51 3.24
CA VAL A 189 10.62 -15.92 4.13
C VAL A 189 10.91 -14.45 4.43
N ALA A 190 9.98 -13.77 5.10
CA ALA A 190 10.18 -12.41 5.59
C ALA A 190 11.30 -12.31 6.64
N VAL A 191 12.00 -11.18 6.66
CA VAL A 191 13.08 -10.90 7.64
C VAL A 191 12.56 -10.99 9.08
N SER A 192 11.37 -10.43 9.33
CA SER A 192 10.65 -10.53 10.60
C SER A 192 10.49 -11.98 11.04
N PHE A 193 9.95 -12.85 10.17
CA PHE A 193 9.77 -14.27 10.46
C PHE A 193 11.08 -15.00 10.78
N THR A 194 12.13 -14.81 9.96
CA THR A 194 13.47 -15.37 10.23
C THR A 194 13.97 -15.00 11.63
N HIS A 195 13.76 -13.76 12.07
CA HIS A 195 14.19 -13.31 13.39
C HIS A 195 13.27 -13.71 14.54
N ILE A 196 11.96 -13.86 14.31
CA ILE A 196 11.02 -14.44 15.29
C ILE A 196 11.43 -15.88 15.60
N ILE A 197 11.52 -16.77 14.59
CA ILE A 197 11.88 -18.18 14.81
C ILE A 197 13.25 -18.31 15.51
N LYS A 198 14.22 -17.48 15.13
CA LYS A 198 15.55 -17.45 15.76
C LYS A 198 15.55 -16.79 17.15
N SER A 199 14.48 -16.14 17.60
CA SER A 199 14.37 -15.65 18.99
C SER A 199 14.30 -16.78 20.02
N ALA A 200 14.13 -18.04 19.58
CA ALA A 200 14.33 -19.23 20.40
C ALA A 200 15.80 -19.51 20.83
N GLU A 201 16.75 -18.60 20.57
CA GLU A 201 18.18 -18.79 20.92
C GLU A 201 18.45 -19.12 22.40
N PRO A 202 17.74 -18.52 23.38
CA PRO A 202 17.88 -18.89 24.80
C PRO A 202 17.52 -20.35 25.08
N ALA A 203 16.47 -20.88 24.45
CA ALA A 203 16.06 -22.27 24.63
C ALA A 203 17.14 -23.25 24.10
N PHE A 204 17.71 -22.97 22.91
CA PHE A 204 18.84 -23.73 22.40
C PHE A 204 20.09 -23.57 23.29
N SER A 205 20.34 -22.39 23.86
CA SER A 205 21.47 -22.13 24.76
C SER A 205 21.39 -22.96 26.04
N VAL A 206 20.22 -23.01 26.70
CA VAL A 206 19.99 -23.83 27.90
C VAL A 206 20.12 -25.31 27.58
N LEU A 207 19.54 -25.79 26.47
CA LEU A 207 19.62 -27.19 26.07
C LEU A 207 21.07 -27.61 25.76
N VAL A 208 21.80 -26.84 24.95
CA VAL A 208 23.20 -27.13 24.58
C VAL A 208 24.10 -27.11 25.82
N SER A 209 23.95 -26.12 26.70
CA SER A 209 24.71 -26.06 27.96
C SER A 209 24.39 -27.24 28.89
N ARG A 210 23.10 -27.60 29.02
CA ARG A 210 22.66 -28.72 29.86
C ARG A 210 23.23 -30.06 29.39
N PHE A 211 23.20 -30.33 28.08
CA PHE A 211 23.59 -31.63 27.53
C PHE A 211 25.08 -31.76 27.19
N LEU A 212 25.80 -30.67 26.88
CA LEU A 212 27.22 -30.73 26.50
C LEU A 212 28.20 -30.20 27.55
N LEU A 213 27.76 -29.30 28.43
CA LEU A 213 28.59 -28.74 29.52
C LEU A 213 28.18 -29.31 30.90
N GLY A 214 27.04 -29.99 30.99
CA GLY A 214 26.50 -30.55 32.25
C GLY A 214 25.89 -29.50 33.19
N GLU A 215 25.82 -28.24 32.75
CA GLU A 215 25.37 -27.10 33.55
C GLU A 215 23.93 -27.27 34.04
N ALA A 216 23.59 -26.69 35.18
CA ALA A 216 22.25 -26.77 35.79
C ALA A 216 21.72 -25.36 36.03
N PHE A 217 20.48 -25.10 35.59
CA PHE A 217 19.85 -23.79 35.69
C PHE A 217 18.73 -23.77 36.74
N PRO A 218 18.43 -22.61 37.36
CA PRO A 218 17.27 -22.45 38.23
C PRO A 218 15.94 -22.77 37.54
N VAL A 219 14.93 -23.17 38.32
CA VAL A 219 13.58 -23.47 37.80
C VAL A 219 12.94 -22.30 37.02
N PRO A 220 13.07 -21.02 37.44
CA PRO A 220 12.59 -19.87 36.64
C PRO A 220 13.14 -19.83 35.21
N VAL A 221 14.41 -20.20 35.00
CA VAL A 221 15.02 -20.26 33.66
C VAL A 221 14.28 -21.26 32.78
N TYR A 222 13.99 -22.47 33.28
CA TYR A 222 13.20 -23.45 32.54
C TYR A 222 11.75 -23.00 32.29
N LEU A 223 11.11 -22.32 33.25
CA LEU A 223 9.76 -21.77 33.07
C LEU A 223 9.72 -20.70 31.98
N SER A 224 10.75 -19.84 31.89
CA SER A 224 10.83 -18.80 30.85
C SER A 224 10.97 -19.35 29.42
N LEU A 225 11.44 -20.61 29.25
CA LEU A 225 11.50 -21.24 27.93
C LEU A 225 10.12 -21.55 27.35
N VAL A 226 9.09 -21.73 28.19
CA VAL A 226 7.73 -22.07 27.75
C VAL A 226 7.12 -20.97 26.86
N PRO A 227 7.06 -19.68 27.27
CA PRO A 227 6.62 -18.60 26.38
C PRO A 227 7.57 -18.35 25.19
N ILE A 228 8.88 -18.56 25.32
CA ILE A 228 9.81 -18.46 24.18
C ILE A 228 9.44 -19.45 23.07
N ILE A 229 9.30 -20.74 23.43
CA ILE A 229 8.98 -21.80 22.48
C ILE A 229 7.53 -21.65 21.98
N GLY A 230 6.59 -21.37 22.87
CA GLY A 230 5.17 -21.20 22.54
C GLY A 230 4.90 -20.01 21.61
N GLY A 231 5.54 -18.86 21.83
CA GLY A 231 5.39 -17.68 20.97
C GLY A 231 5.99 -17.89 19.58
N CYS A 232 7.19 -18.49 19.50
CA CYS A 232 7.80 -18.88 18.23
C CYS A 232 6.98 -19.92 17.47
N ALA A 233 6.36 -20.88 18.18
CA ALA A 233 5.47 -21.88 17.57
C ALA A 233 4.16 -21.27 17.07
N LEU A 234 3.55 -20.34 17.84
CA LEU A 234 2.33 -19.64 17.43
C LEU A 234 2.58 -18.82 16.15
N ALA A 235 3.67 -18.06 16.11
CA ALA A 235 4.05 -17.30 14.91
C ALA A 235 4.46 -18.21 13.73
N ALA A 236 4.99 -19.41 13.98
CA ALA A 236 5.26 -20.39 12.93
C ALA A 236 3.98 -20.94 12.29
N VAL A 237 2.95 -21.23 13.09
CA VAL A 237 1.69 -21.83 12.65
C VAL A 237 0.80 -20.85 11.87
N THR A 238 0.92 -19.54 12.11
CA THR A 238 0.11 -18.51 11.45
C THR A 238 0.86 -17.69 10.39
N GLU A 239 2.03 -18.14 9.94
CA GLU A 239 2.74 -17.45 8.87
C GLU A 239 2.06 -17.62 7.52
N LEU A 240 1.64 -16.50 6.90
CA LEU A 240 0.87 -16.45 5.65
C LEU A 240 1.60 -17.18 4.52
N ASN A 241 2.93 -17.01 4.47
CA ASN A 241 3.81 -17.60 3.48
C ASN A 241 4.80 -18.57 4.16
N PHE A 242 4.28 -19.51 4.97
CA PHE A 242 5.12 -20.48 5.68
C PHE A 242 5.94 -21.34 4.70
N ASN A 243 7.24 -21.07 4.62
CA ASN A 243 8.17 -21.86 3.82
C ASN A 243 9.03 -22.76 4.70
N MET A 244 8.90 -24.09 4.54
CA MET A 244 9.63 -25.07 5.35
C MET A 244 11.17 -24.94 5.22
N ILE A 245 11.69 -24.60 4.04
CA ILE A 245 13.13 -24.37 3.84
C ILE A 245 13.57 -23.12 4.61
N GLY A 246 12.75 -22.06 4.56
CA GLY A 246 13.00 -20.83 5.31
C GLY A 246 12.96 -21.02 6.83
N PHE A 247 11.99 -21.77 7.33
CA PHE A 247 11.86 -22.15 8.75
C PHE A 247 13.03 -23.03 9.21
N MET A 248 13.39 -24.07 8.45
CA MET A 248 14.51 -24.94 8.79
C MET A 248 15.85 -24.20 8.72
N GLY A 249 16.05 -23.30 7.75
CA GLY A 249 17.21 -22.41 7.70
C GLY A 249 17.31 -21.51 8.94
N ALA A 250 16.19 -20.94 9.38
CA ALA A 250 16.12 -20.19 10.63
C ALA A 250 16.56 -21.06 11.83
N MET A 251 15.95 -22.23 12.02
CA MET A 251 16.24 -23.15 13.14
C MET A 251 17.70 -23.65 13.14
N ILE A 252 18.21 -24.12 12.00
CA ILE A 252 19.60 -24.57 11.82
C ILE A 252 20.57 -23.42 12.15
N SER A 253 20.30 -22.22 11.65
CA SER A 253 21.17 -21.07 11.90
C SER A 253 21.22 -20.66 13.38
N ASN A 254 20.15 -20.91 14.12
CA ASN A 254 20.08 -20.59 15.53
C ASN A 254 20.93 -21.55 16.38
N LEU A 255 20.77 -22.85 16.16
CA LEU A 255 21.58 -23.89 16.82
C LEU A 255 23.08 -23.70 16.51
N ALA A 256 23.42 -23.48 15.24
CA ALA A 256 24.80 -23.27 14.81
C ALA A 256 25.43 -22.00 15.43
N PHE A 257 24.66 -20.93 15.61
CA PHE A 257 25.15 -19.73 16.30
C PHE A 257 25.28 -19.89 17.82
N VAL A 258 24.43 -20.68 18.49
CA VAL A 258 24.64 -21.05 19.91
C VAL A 258 25.97 -21.80 20.07
N PHE A 259 26.21 -22.81 19.23
CA PHE A 259 27.49 -23.54 19.20
C PHE A 259 28.68 -22.59 18.98
N ARG A 260 28.59 -21.70 17.99
CA ARG A 260 29.61 -20.69 17.70
C ARG A 260 29.90 -19.82 18.94
N ASN A 261 28.86 -19.28 19.59
CA ASN A 261 28.99 -18.34 20.72
C ASN A 261 29.72 -19.00 21.90
N ILE A 262 29.28 -20.19 22.32
CA ILE A 262 29.82 -20.93 23.47
C ILE A 262 31.31 -21.24 23.26
N PHE A 263 31.66 -21.86 22.12
CA PHE A 263 33.05 -22.23 21.86
C PHE A 263 33.94 -21.02 21.55
N SER A 264 33.41 -19.93 20.97
CA SER A 264 34.15 -18.67 20.79
C SER A 264 34.62 -18.08 22.12
N LYS A 265 33.75 -17.97 23.13
CA LYS A 265 34.14 -17.40 24.43
C LYS A 265 35.22 -18.24 25.12
N LYS A 266 35.14 -19.57 25.01
CA LYS A 266 36.17 -20.49 25.50
C LYS A 266 37.50 -20.32 24.75
N GLY A 267 37.45 -20.17 23.42
CA GLY A 267 38.64 -19.93 22.58
C GLY A 267 39.34 -18.61 22.86
N MET A 268 38.58 -17.50 22.99
CA MET A 268 39.14 -16.18 23.31
C MET A 268 39.83 -16.18 24.68
N LYS A 269 39.15 -16.68 25.73
CA LYS A 269 39.74 -16.81 27.08
C LYS A 269 40.99 -17.69 27.10
N GLY A 270 40.98 -18.83 26.41
CA GLY A 270 42.07 -19.80 26.43
C GLY A 270 43.31 -19.41 25.63
N MET A 271 43.23 -18.40 24.75
CA MET A 271 44.31 -18.09 23.78
C MET A 271 44.70 -16.61 23.72
N SER A 272 44.10 -15.74 24.54
CA SER A 272 44.43 -14.31 24.67
C SER A 272 44.34 -13.48 23.37
N VAL A 273 43.49 -13.91 22.43
CA VAL A 273 43.21 -13.16 21.19
C VAL A 273 41.95 -12.32 21.37
N SER A 274 42.04 -11.01 21.09
CA SER A 274 40.91 -10.08 21.20
C SER A 274 39.75 -10.45 20.26
N GLY A 275 38.51 -10.16 20.67
CA GLY A 275 37.31 -10.58 19.92
C GLY A 275 37.30 -10.14 18.44
N MET A 276 37.77 -8.92 18.15
CA MET A 276 37.93 -8.41 16.79
C MET A 276 38.82 -9.32 15.93
N ASN A 277 40.02 -9.65 16.41
CA ASN A 277 40.97 -10.50 15.71
C ASN A 277 40.53 -11.97 15.67
N TYR A 278 39.85 -12.45 16.72
CA TYR A 278 39.27 -13.79 16.73
C TYR A 278 38.19 -13.92 15.64
N TYR A 279 37.33 -12.91 15.47
CA TYR A 279 36.35 -12.86 14.38
C TYR A 279 37.01 -12.72 13.00
N ALA A 280 38.09 -11.95 12.86
CA ALA A 280 38.81 -11.83 11.60
C ALA A 280 39.36 -13.20 11.12
N CYS A 281 40.04 -13.94 12.00
CA CYS A 281 40.51 -15.30 11.70
C CYS A 281 39.33 -16.26 11.41
N LEU A 282 38.21 -16.12 12.14
CA LEU A 282 37.00 -16.91 11.92
C LEU A 282 36.43 -16.67 10.52
N SER A 283 36.30 -15.40 10.11
CA SER A 283 35.77 -15.00 8.80
C SER A 283 36.61 -15.58 7.66
N ILE A 284 37.93 -15.48 7.77
CA ILE A 284 38.88 -16.03 6.77
C ILE A 284 38.72 -17.55 6.65
N LEU A 285 38.65 -18.28 7.76
CA LEU A 285 38.48 -19.74 7.73
C LEU A 285 37.09 -20.14 7.24
N SER A 286 36.04 -19.41 7.63
CA SER A 286 34.68 -19.62 7.15
C SER A 286 34.53 -19.37 5.64
N LEU A 287 35.25 -18.39 5.08
CA LEU A 287 35.31 -18.13 3.64
C LEU A 287 35.94 -19.32 2.88
N LEU A 288 37.05 -19.85 3.39
CA LEU A 288 37.73 -21.02 2.80
C LEU A 288 36.85 -22.28 2.83
N ILE A 289 36.06 -22.47 3.88
CA ILE A 289 35.07 -23.56 3.99
C ILE A 289 33.90 -23.34 3.02
N LEU A 290 33.39 -22.11 2.91
CA LEU A 290 32.16 -21.82 2.16
C LEU A 290 32.37 -21.78 0.64
N THR A 291 33.46 -21.17 0.16
CA THR A 291 33.70 -20.93 -1.28
C THR A 291 33.51 -22.19 -2.15
N PRO A 292 34.11 -23.37 -1.84
CA PRO A 292 33.89 -24.56 -2.67
C PRO A 292 32.44 -25.09 -2.59
N LEU A 293 31.75 -24.91 -1.47
CA LEU A 293 30.35 -25.33 -1.31
C LEU A 293 29.40 -24.45 -2.12
N ALA A 294 29.61 -23.13 -2.13
CA ALA A 294 28.83 -22.20 -2.95
C ALA A 294 28.99 -22.52 -4.45
N ILE A 295 30.22 -22.77 -4.91
CA ILE A 295 30.51 -23.19 -6.29
C ILE A 295 29.81 -24.51 -6.64
N ALA A 296 29.73 -25.46 -5.69
CA ALA A 296 29.11 -26.76 -5.91
C ALA A 296 27.56 -26.73 -5.88
N VAL A 297 26.96 -25.85 -5.07
CA VAL A 297 25.49 -25.79 -4.88
C VAL A 297 24.80 -24.87 -5.91
N GLU A 298 25.39 -23.73 -6.25
CA GLU A 298 24.75 -22.72 -7.12
C GLU A 298 25.44 -22.57 -8.48
N GLY A 299 26.76 -22.64 -8.53
CA GLY A 299 27.53 -22.69 -9.79
C GLY A 299 27.71 -21.33 -10.50
N PRO A 300 28.92 -20.98 -10.96
CA PRO A 300 29.21 -19.69 -11.62
C PRO A 300 28.35 -19.33 -12.84
N LYS A 301 27.77 -20.31 -13.54
CA LYS A 301 26.87 -20.06 -14.69
C LYS A 301 25.55 -19.43 -14.26
N LEU A 302 24.94 -19.91 -13.17
CA LEU A 302 23.68 -19.34 -12.67
C LEU A 302 23.93 -17.98 -12.03
N TRP A 303 25.04 -17.80 -11.33
CA TRP A 303 25.47 -16.50 -10.82
C TRP A 303 25.61 -15.46 -11.93
N ALA A 304 26.28 -15.79 -13.04
CA ALA A 304 26.45 -14.86 -14.16
C ALA A 304 25.11 -14.44 -14.78
N ALA A 305 24.19 -15.39 -15.01
CA ALA A 305 22.86 -15.11 -15.54
C ALA A 305 22.01 -14.25 -14.58
N GLY A 306 21.97 -14.62 -13.29
CA GLY A 306 21.25 -13.87 -12.26
C GLY A 306 21.81 -12.45 -12.06
N TRP A 307 23.12 -12.26 -12.17
CA TRP A 307 23.76 -10.97 -11.98
C TRP A 307 23.43 -10.00 -13.12
N GLN A 308 23.33 -10.50 -14.35
CA GLN A 308 22.84 -9.71 -15.48
C GLN A 308 21.36 -9.35 -15.31
N LYS A 309 20.50 -10.29 -14.85
CA LYS A 309 19.08 -10.02 -14.55
C LYS A 309 18.93 -8.93 -13.48
N ALA A 310 19.66 -9.04 -12.36
CA ALA A 310 19.63 -8.05 -11.29
C ALA A 310 20.12 -6.66 -11.76
N LEU A 311 21.18 -6.61 -12.59
CA LEU A 311 21.65 -5.36 -13.20
C LEU A 311 20.66 -4.78 -14.22
N SER A 312 19.89 -5.60 -14.95
CA SER A 312 18.90 -5.09 -15.89
C SER A 312 17.63 -4.56 -15.21
N GLN A 313 17.29 -5.08 -14.02
CA GLN A 313 16.14 -4.59 -13.23
C GLN A 313 16.49 -3.36 -12.37
N ILE A 314 17.60 -3.38 -11.63
CA ILE A 314 17.95 -2.32 -10.65
C ILE A 314 18.97 -1.31 -11.21
N GLY A 315 19.65 -1.63 -12.31
CA GLY A 315 20.77 -0.84 -12.80
C GLY A 315 22.01 -0.93 -11.90
N PRO A 316 22.97 0.02 -12.01
CA PRO A 316 24.26 -0.05 -11.33
C PRO A 316 24.17 0.00 -9.80
N ASN A 317 23.04 0.46 -9.24
CA ASN A 317 22.80 0.54 -7.81
C ASN A 317 22.84 -0.82 -7.09
N PHE A 318 22.56 -1.92 -7.81
CA PHE A 318 22.63 -3.27 -7.27
C PHE A 318 24.04 -3.62 -6.74
N VAL A 319 25.10 -3.13 -7.41
CA VAL A 319 26.49 -3.36 -6.97
C VAL A 319 26.74 -2.72 -5.59
N TRP A 320 26.18 -1.53 -5.36
CA TRP A 320 26.25 -0.87 -4.05
C TRP A 320 25.45 -1.60 -2.97
N TRP A 321 24.32 -2.24 -3.31
CA TRP A 321 23.56 -3.04 -2.35
C TRP A 321 24.33 -4.31 -1.93
N VAL A 322 24.97 -4.99 -2.89
CA VAL A 322 25.84 -6.16 -2.61
C VAL A 322 27.07 -5.75 -1.78
N ALA A 323 27.68 -4.60 -2.08
CA ALA A 323 28.77 -4.05 -1.26
C ALA A 323 28.30 -3.71 0.16
N ALA A 324 27.18 -3.00 0.29
CA ALA A 324 26.61 -2.61 1.58
C ALA A 324 26.30 -3.82 2.46
N GLN A 325 25.53 -4.81 1.97
CA GLN A 325 25.22 -5.99 2.80
C GLN A 325 26.48 -6.74 3.23
N SER A 326 27.50 -6.81 2.36
CA SER A 326 28.78 -7.48 2.67
C SER A 326 29.56 -6.76 3.78
N VAL A 327 29.66 -5.43 3.71
CA VAL A 327 30.36 -4.60 4.69
C VAL A 327 29.62 -4.58 6.02
N PHE A 328 28.30 -4.34 6.01
CA PHE A 328 27.51 -4.32 7.25
C PHE A 328 27.44 -5.69 7.92
N TYR A 329 27.47 -6.81 7.17
CA TYR A 329 27.63 -8.15 7.72
C TYR A 329 28.91 -8.27 8.58
N HIS A 330 30.04 -7.82 8.04
CA HIS A 330 31.31 -7.86 8.76
C HIS A 330 31.29 -6.95 9.99
N LEU A 331 30.88 -5.68 9.82
CA LEU A 331 30.89 -4.69 10.91
C LEU A 331 30.00 -5.10 12.09
N TYR A 332 28.78 -5.58 11.86
CA TYR A 332 27.92 -5.97 12.99
C TYR A 332 28.51 -7.19 13.74
N ASN A 333 29.10 -8.15 13.03
CA ASN A 333 29.72 -9.32 13.67
C ASN A 333 31.00 -8.94 14.43
N GLN A 334 31.78 -7.99 13.92
CA GLN A 334 32.97 -7.48 14.61
C GLN A 334 32.60 -6.84 15.97
N VAL A 335 31.61 -5.94 15.99
CA VAL A 335 31.12 -5.33 17.24
C VAL A 335 30.45 -6.37 18.15
N SER A 336 29.77 -7.36 17.56
CA SER A 336 29.23 -8.51 18.30
C SER A 336 30.32 -9.31 19.03
N TYR A 337 31.44 -9.61 18.37
CA TYR A 337 32.57 -10.29 19.02
C TYR A 337 33.29 -9.41 20.05
N MET A 338 33.42 -8.10 19.80
CA MET A 338 33.92 -7.14 20.79
C MET A 338 33.00 -7.05 22.03
N SER A 339 31.69 -7.26 21.86
CA SER A 339 30.73 -7.35 22.96
C SER A 339 30.88 -8.68 23.71
N LEU A 340 30.89 -9.81 23.00
CA LEU A 340 31.05 -11.16 23.57
C LEU A 340 32.34 -11.31 24.37
N ASP A 341 33.42 -10.64 23.97
CA ASP A 341 34.68 -10.59 24.71
C ASP A 341 34.52 -10.01 26.12
N GLN A 342 33.70 -8.98 26.29
CA GLN A 342 33.54 -8.22 27.55
C GLN A 342 32.45 -8.77 28.49
N ILE A 343 31.46 -9.51 27.99
CA ILE A 343 30.30 -9.99 28.77
C ILE A 343 30.20 -11.53 28.86
N SER A 344 29.22 -12.07 29.59
CA SER A 344 28.98 -13.53 29.65
C SER A 344 28.26 -14.03 28.38
N PRO A 345 28.38 -15.32 28.00
CA PRO A 345 27.58 -15.90 26.92
C PRO A 345 26.06 -15.82 27.15
N LEU A 346 25.62 -15.81 28.41
CA LEU A 346 24.21 -15.70 28.80
C LEU A 346 23.66 -14.30 28.53
N THR A 347 24.35 -13.28 29.06
CA THR A 347 24.07 -11.86 28.83
C THR A 347 24.16 -11.52 27.32
N PHE A 348 25.10 -12.14 26.62
CA PHE A 348 25.21 -12.03 25.16
C PHE A 348 23.98 -12.60 24.44
N SER A 349 23.46 -13.77 24.84
CA SER A 349 22.25 -14.39 24.24
C SER A 349 20.99 -13.52 24.43
N ILE A 350 20.87 -12.86 25.59
CA ILE A 350 19.82 -11.85 25.87
C ILE A 350 19.94 -10.67 24.90
N GLY A 351 21.13 -10.06 24.79
CA GLY A 351 21.38 -8.95 23.86
C GLY A 351 21.27 -9.35 22.38
N ASN A 352 21.55 -10.62 22.06
CA ASN A 352 21.35 -11.21 20.74
C ASN A 352 19.85 -11.29 20.38
N THR A 353 18.96 -11.35 21.39
CA THR A 353 17.51 -11.37 21.22
C THR A 353 16.89 -9.97 21.21
N MET A 354 17.36 -9.03 22.04
CA MET A 354 16.95 -7.61 21.94
C MET A 354 17.17 -7.05 20.53
N LYS A 355 18.35 -7.32 19.94
CA LYS A 355 18.68 -7.04 18.52
C LYS A 355 17.62 -7.52 17.53
N ARG A 356 17.00 -8.68 17.78
CA ARG A 356 15.97 -9.26 16.89
C ARG A 356 14.72 -8.42 16.90
N ILE A 357 14.34 -7.85 18.04
CA ILE A 357 13.20 -6.95 18.16
C ILE A 357 13.41 -5.72 17.27
N SER A 358 14.58 -5.07 17.38
CA SER A 358 14.93 -3.91 16.55
C SER A 358 14.93 -4.24 15.06
N VAL A 359 15.47 -5.40 14.66
CA VAL A 359 15.44 -5.86 13.26
C VAL A 359 14.01 -6.20 12.80
N ILE A 360 13.19 -6.86 13.63
CA ILE A 360 11.79 -7.18 13.33
C ILE A 360 11.04 -5.87 13.07
N VAL A 361 11.01 -4.95 14.04
CA VAL A 361 10.31 -3.65 13.94
C VAL A 361 10.80 -2.84 12.74
N SER A 362 12.11 -2.72 12.55
CA SER A 362 12.66 -1.97 11.41
C SER A 362 12.32 -2.63 10.06
N SER A 363 12.34 -3.96 9.97
CA SER A 363 11.96 -4.67 8.74
C SER A 363 10.48 -4.50 8.40
N ILE A 364 9.59 -4.50 9.40
CA ILE A 364 8.16 -4.25 9.23
C ILE A 364 7.93 -2.85 8.67
N LEU A 365 8.59 -1.83 9.25
CA LEU A 365 8.43 -0.44 8.86
C LEU A 365 9.02 -0.11 7.47
N ILE A 366 9.99 -0.90 6.99
CA ILE A 366 10.74 -0.63 5.75
C ILE A 366 10.30 -1.50 4.56
N PHE A 367 9.81 -2.72 4.82
CA PHE A 367 9.27 -3.61 3.80
C PHE A 367 7.73 -3.68 3.82
N HIS A 368 7.07 -2.87 4.67
CA HIS A 368 5.62 -2.79 4.86
C HIS A 368 4.89 -4.15 4.94
N THR A 369 5.60 -5.18 5.41
CA THR A 369 5.14 -6.58 5.29
C THR A 369 3.92 -6.81 6.16
N PRO A 370 2.78 -7.30 5.61
CA PRO A 370 1.55 -7.47 6.37
C PRO A 370 1.72 -8.55 7.44
N ILE A 371 1.51 -8.17 8.70
CA ILE A 371 1.55 -9.07 9.85
C ILE A 371 0.13 -9.39 10.27
N GLN A 372 -0.24 -10.67 10.37
CA GLN A 372 -1.49 -11.01 11.04
C GLN A 372 -1.38 -10.71 12.55
N PRO A 373 -2.49 -10.30 13.22
CA PRO A 373 -2.49 -10.07 14.67
C PRO A 373 -1.98 -11.27 15.50
N VAL A 374 -2.13 -12.50 15.00
CA VAL A 374 -1.67 -13.72 15.68
C VAL A 374 -0.14 -13.89 15.59
N ASN A 375 0.50 -13.51 14.49
CA ASN A 375 1.96 -13.54 14.35
C ASN A 375 2.60 -12.47 15.22
N ALA A 376 1.96 -11.29 15.30
CA ALA A 376 2.35 -10.23 16.23
C ALA A 376 2.20 -10.67 17.70
N LEU A 377 1.11 -11.39 18.04
CA LEU A 377 0.91 -11.98 19.37
C LEU A 377 1.97 -13.06 19.69
N GLY A 378 2.27 -13.96 18.74
CA GLY A 378 3.33 -14.97 18.88
C GLY A 378 4.70 -14.34 19.10
N ALA A 379 5.04 -13.32 18.33
CA ALA A 379 6.26 -12.53 18.53
C ALA A 379 6.28 -11.85 19.92
N ALA A 380 5.19 -11.23 20.34
CA ALA A 380 5.08 -10.58 21.66
C ALA A 380 5.24 -11.59 22.81
N ILE A 381 4.65 -12.78 22.70
CA ILE A 381 4.79 -13.87 23.70
C ILE A 381 6.24 -14.38 23.74
N ALA A 382 6.89 -14.56 22.59
CA ALA A 382 8.30 -14.98 22.53
C ALA A 382 9.24 -13.93 23.15
N ILE A 383 9.01 -12.66 22.84
CA ILE A 383 9.73 -11.51 23.41
C ILE A 383 9.54 -11.43 24.93
N LEU A 384 8.30 -11.56 25.42
CA LEU A 384 8.01 -11.60 26.85
C LEU A 384 8.71 -12.78 27.54
N GLY A 385 8.79 -13.94 26.88
CA GLY A 385 9.53 -15.08 27.37
C GLY A 385 11.03 -14.80 27.52
N THR A 386 11.67 -14.17 26.54
CA THR A 386 13.09 -13.78 26.66
C THR A 386 13.31 -12.61 27.64
N PHE A 387 12.32 -11.75 27.84
CA PHE A 387 12.34 -10.74 28.88
C PHE A 387 12.28 -11.36 30.29
N LEU A 388 11.49 -12.41 30.49
CA LEU A 388 11.47 -13.17 31.76
C LEU A 388 12.80 -13.92 31.96
N TYR A 389 13.35 -14.53 30.91
CA TYR A 389 14.68 -15.16 30.92
C TYR A 389 15.80 -14.19 31.33
N SER A 390 15.68 -12.89 31.02
CA SER A 390 16.73 -11.91 31.27
C SER A 390 16.76 -11.32 32.68
N GLN A 391 15.71 -11.50 33.51
CA GLN A 391 15.68 -10.95 34.87
C GLN A 391 16.57 -11.72 35.87
N GLU A 392 16.95 -12.96 35.55
CA GLU A 392 17.79 -13.81 36.41
C GLU A 392 19.31 -13.55 36.26
N ASP A 393 19.76 -12.84 35.20
CA ASP A 393 21.19 -12.58 34.91
C ASP A 393 21.61 -11.12 35.17
N ASN A 394 21.81 -10.79 36.46
CA ASN A 394 22.45 -9.56 36.99
C ASN A 394 22.01 -8.18 36.45
N ALA A 395 21.49 -7.35 37.37
CA ALA A 395 20.94 -6.01 37.10
C ALA A 395 21.84 -5.04 36.29
N MET A 396 23.16 -5.22 36.28
CA MET A 396 24.10 -4.39 35.51
C MET A 396 23.84 -4.44 33.99
N GLY A 397 23.53 -5.62 33.44
CA GLY A 397 23.27 -5.78 32.00
C GLY A 397 21.97 -5.11 31.57
N PHE A 398 20.92 -5.24 32.41
CA PHE A 398 19.57 -4.75 32.10
C PHE A 398 19.49 -3.22 31.94
N CYS A 399 20.24 -2.45 32.74
CA CYS A 399 20.33 -1.00 32.56
C CYS A 399 21.04 -0.61 31.25
N ALA A 400 22.18 -1.24 30.94
CA ALA A 400 22.91 -0.99 29.70
C ALA A 400 22.09 -1.34 28.44
N PHE A 401 21.19 -2.33 28.51
CA PHE A 401 20.25 -2.63 27.42
C PHE A 401 19.19 -1.54 27.21
N LYS A 402 18.68 -0.92 28.27
CA LYS A 402 17.71 0.21 28.15
C LYS A 402 18.36 1.43 27.51
N GLU A 403 19.56 1.80 27.96
CA GLU A 403 20.33 2.91 27.41
C GLU A 403 20.72 2.63 25.94
N GLY A 404 21.17 1.41 25.65
CA GLY A 404 21.52 0.96 24.30
C GLY A 404 20.36 1.03 23.29
N LEU A 405 19.12 0.78 23.70
CA LEU A 405 17.95 0.84 22.81
C LEU A 405 17.61 2.28 22.38
N VAL A 406 17.74 3.25 23.29
CA VAL A 406 17.55 4.68 22.97
C VAL A 406 18.67 5.19 22.06
N LEU A 407 19.91 4.78 22.34
CA LEU A 407 21.07 5.08 21.49
C LEU A 407 20.95 4.43 20.10
N GLU A 408 20.40 3.21 19.98
CA GLU A 408 20.20 2.54 18.69
C GLU A 408 19.33 3.38 17.76
N ILE A 409 18.19 3.91 18.23
CA ILE A 409 17.28 4.71 17.41
C ILE A 409 18.00 5.94 16.86
N MET A 410 18.80 6.63 17.68
CA MET A 410 19.59 7.78 17.24
C MET A 410 20.70 7.39 16.25
N LEU A 411 21.42 6.30 16.50
CA LEU A 411 22.47 5.77 15.61
C LEU A 411 21.91 5.28 14.27
N PHE A 412 20.74 4.65 14.27
CA PHE A 412 20.07 4.18 13.06
C PHE A 412 19.61 5.36 12.19
N LEU A 413 18.90 6.35 12.77
CA LEU A 413 18.52 7.57 12.07
C LEU A 413 19.74 8.32 11.51
N LEU A 414 20.84 8.39 12.26
CA LEU A 414 22.09 8.98 11.80
C LEU A 414 22.70 8.20 10.62
N MET A 415 22.75 6.87 10.67
CA MET A 415 23.26 6.06 9.54
C MET A 415 22.36 6.13 8.31
N CYS A 416 21.04 6.28 8.47
CA CYS A 416 20.11 6.59 7.38
C CYS A 416 20.39 7.94 6.71
N SER A 417 20.99 8.91 7.43
CA SER A 417 21.36 10.22 6.88
C SER A 417 22.77 10.30 6.27
N LEU A 418 23.67 9.39 6.65
CA LEU A 418 25.10 9.43 6.27
C LEU A 418 25.47 8.48 5.12
N LEU A 419 24.73 7.39 4.96
CA LEU A 419 24.82 6.53 3.78
C LEU A 419 23.92 7.11 2.68
N PRO A 420 24.23 6.88 1.39
CA PRO A 420 23.22 6.87 0.34
C PRO A 420 22.35 5.61 0.50
N ILE A 421 21.67 5.49 1.64
CA ILE A 421 20.39 4.80 1.63
C ILE A 421 19.49 5.71 0.80
N SER A 422 19.37 5.38 -0.49
CA SER A 422 18.09 5.53 -1.15
C SER A 422 17.10 4.64 -0.39
N LEU A 423 16.62 5.20 0.72
CA LEU A 423 15.23 5.11 1.09
C LEU A 423 14.49 5.50 -0.18
N GLY A 424 13.77 4.55 -0.77
CA GLY A 424 12.81 4.83 -1.84
C GLY A 424 11.67 5.61 -1.22
N LEU A 425 11.93 6.89 -0.95
CA LEU A 425 11.04 7.85 -0.30
C LEU A 425 10.51 8.92 -1.27
N ASP A 426 10.77 8.75 -2.57
CA ASP A 426 9.63 8.43 -3.43
C ASP A 426 9.49 6.90 -3.42
N PRO A 427 8.55 6.33 -2.65
CA PRO A 427 7.86 5.14 -3.13
C PRO A 427 7.02 5.63 -4.32
N SER A 428 7.00 4.89 -5.43
CA SER A 428 5.80 4.94 -6.26
C SER A 428 4.62 4.63 -5.33
N PRO A 429 3.61 5.52 -5.19
CA PRO A 429 2.51 5.25 -4.27
C PRO A 429 1.89 3.88 -4.64
N PRO A 430 1.55 3.05 -3.65
CA PRO A 430 1.17 1.66 -3.88
C PRO A 430 0.03 1.61 -4.89
N PHE A 431 0.14 0.71 -5.87
CA PHE A 431 -0.75 0.67 -7.02
C PHE A 431 -2.23 0.73 -6.57
N LEU A 432 -2.95 1.74 -7.05
CA LEU A 432 -4.31 1.99 -6.58
C LEU A 432 -5.26 0.96 -7.22
N PHE A 433 -5.80 0.03 -6.43
CA PHE A 433 -6.84 -0.89 -6.88
C PHE A 433 -8.15 -0.50 -6.19
N GLY A 434 -9.17 -0.24 -7.00
CA GLY A 434 -10.40 0.40 -6.55
C GLY A 434 -11.62 0.09 -7.39
N THR A 435 -12.72 0.77 -7.04
CA THR A 435 -13.94 0.83 -7.83
C THR A 435 -14.26 2.28 -8.18
N ALA A 436 -15.01 2.48 -9.25
CA ALA A 436 -15.47 3.78 -9.74
C ALA A 436 -16.99 3.93 -9.63
N SER A 437 -17.44 5.18 -9.60
CA SER A 437 -18.84 5.60 -9.48
C SER A 437 -19.00 7.06 -9.94
N SER A 438 -20.25 7.51 -10.11
CA SER A 438 -20.58 8.92 -10.32
C SER A 438 -21.77 9.38 -9.47
N SER A 439 -21.76 10.67 -9.15
CA SER A 439 -22.76 11.43 -8.39
C SER A 439 -24.19 11.10 -8.80
N TYR A 440 -24.53 11.36 -10.07
CA TYR A 440 -25.89 11.17 -10.57
C TYR A 440 -26.31 9.68 -10.59
N GLN A 441 -25.38 8.78 -10.89
CA GLN A 441 -25.68 7.36 -11.00
C GLN A 441 -25.77 6.63 -9.65
N TYR A 442 -25.22 7.20 -8.58
CA TYR A 442 -25.14 6.55 -7.26
C TYR A 442 -25.94 7.26 -6.15
N GLU A 443 -25.90 8.59 -6.06
CA GLU A 443 -26.29 9.29 -4.82
C GLU A 443 -27.79 9.21 -4.51
N GLY A 444 -28.63 9.46 -5.51
CA GLY A 444 -30.04 9.77 -5.27
C GLY A 444 -30.22 11.04 -4.43
N ALA A 445 -31.31 11.08 -3.66
CA ALA A 445 -31.65 12.23 -2.80
C ALA A 445 -31.61 13.56 -3.59
N TYR A 446 -32.17 13.52 -4.80
CA TYR A 446 -31.89 14.48 -5.88
C TYR A 446 -32.37 15.92 -5.61
N SER A 447 -33.35 16.08 -4.74
CA SER A 447 -33.93 17.35 -4.30
C SER A 447 -33.78 17.58 -2.79
N SER A 448 -33.02 16.71 -2.10
CA SER A 448 -32.80 16.78 -0.65
C SER A 448 -31.74 17.82 -0.27
N ASP A 449 -31.85 18.34 0.95
CA ASP A 449 -30.84 19.16 1.63
C ASP A 449 -30.26 20.30 0.77
N GLY A 450 -31.13 20.98 0.02
CA GLY A 450 -30.78 22.15 -0.78
C GLY A 450 -30.01 21.86 -2.08
N LYS A 451 -29.92 20.60 -2.53
CA LYS A 451 -29.42 20.28 -3.88
C LYS A 451 -30.31 20.95 -4.95
N GLY A 452 -29.67 21.57 -5.95
CA GLY A 452 -30.34 22.07 -7.16
C GLY A 452 -30.62 20.96 -8.18
N LEU A 453 -31.52 21.23 -9.13
CA LEU A 453 -31.69 20.36 -10.28
C LEU A 453 -30.45 20.45 -11.18
N SER A 454 -29.98 19.31 -11.65
CA SER A 454 -28.98 19.17 -12.71
C SER A 454 -29.65 18.96 -14.08
N ASN A 455 -28.86 19.10 -15.13
CA ASN A 455 -29.21 18.69 -16.49
C ASN A 455 -29.77 17.26 -16.58
N TRP A 456 -29.23 16.31 -15.81
CA TRP A 456 -29.69 14.92 -15.80
C TRP A 456 -30.99 14.70 -15.01
N ASP A 457 -31.21 15.46 -13.93
CA ASP A 457 -32.49 15.45 -13.21
C ASP A 457 -33.62 15.86 -14.17
N VAL A 458 -33.45 16.97 -14.92
CA VAL A 458 -34.46 17.47 -15.88
C VAL A 458 -34.62 16.55 -17.09
N PHE A 459 -33.52 16.02 -17.63
CA PHE A 459 -33.54 15.13 -18.79
C PHE A 459 -34.28 13.82 -18.50
N SER A 460 -33.97 13.14 -17.39
CA SER A 460 -34.61 11.86 -17.04
C SER A 460 -36.10 11.98 -16.71
N HIS A 461 -36.57 13.15 -16.27
CA HIS A 461 -38.00 13.45 -16.09
C HIS A 461 -38.74 13.71 -17.42
N THR A 462 -38.04 13.79 -18.55
CA THR A 462 -38.65 13.99 -19.88
C THR A 462 -39.09 12.66 -20.49
N THR A 463 -40.36 12.52 -20.88
CA THR A 463 -40.90 11.25 -21.38
C THR A 463 -40.16 10.74 -22.61
N GLY A 464 -39.55 9.55 -22.51
CA GLY A 464 -38.83 8.89 -23.60
C GLY A 464 -37.35 9.29 -23.75
N SER A 465 -36.76 9.96 -22.77
CA SER A 465 -35.32 10.26 -22.73
C SER A 465 -34.45 9.05 -22.31
N ILE A 466 -34.99 8.21 -21.43
CA ILE A 466 -34.36 6.99 -20.89
C ILE A 466 -35.11 5.77 -21.41
N ASP A 467 -34.38 4.74 -21.86
CA ASP A 467 -34.92 3.60 -22.62
C ASP A 467 -35.89 2.72 -21.79
N ASP A 468 -35.69 2.62 -20.47
CA ASP A 468 -36.59 1.93 -19.53
C ASP A 468 -37.55 2.88 -18.78
N GLY A 469 -37.46 4.19 -19.03
CA GLY A 469 -38.27 5.22 -18.36
C GLY A 469 -37.92 5.50 -16.89
N SER A 470 -36.78 5.02 -16.39
CA SER A 470 -36.30 5.29 -15.02
C SER A 470 -35.57 6.63 -14.87
N ASN A 471 -35.23 7.02 -13.62
CA ASN A 471 -34.50 8.25 -13.31
C ASN A 471 -33.51 8.08 -12.14
N GLY A 472 -32.74 9.12 -11.86
CA GLY A 472 -31.70 9.15 -10.82
C GLY A 472 -32.17 9.55 -9.42
N ASP A 473 -33.48 9.77 -9.21
CA ASP A 473 -34.04 10.38 -7.99
C ASP A 473 -33.61 9.70 -6.70
N VAL A 474 -33.56 8.36 -6.75
CA VAL A 474 -33.12 7.45 -5.69
C VAL A 474 -31.81 6.77 -6.06
N ALA A 475 -31.56 6.43 -7.34
CA ALA A 475 -30.38 5.70 -7.79
C ALA A 475 -30.13 4.43 -6.93
N VAL A 476 -28.96 4.31 -6.28
CA VAL A 476 -28.67 3.28 -5.26
C VAL A 476 -28.72 3.83 -3.83
N ASP A 477 -29.23 5.06 -3.64
CA ASP A 477 -29.43 5.72 -2.35
C ASP A 477 -28.12 5.95 -1.56
N GLN A 478 -26.99 6.11 -2.26
CA GLN A 478 -25.69 6.30 -1.60
C GLN A 478 -25.65 7.55 -0.71
N TYR A 479 -26.46 8.59 -1.00
CA TYR A 479 -26.54 9.78 -0.15
C TYR A 479 -26.86 9.45 1.33
N HIS A 480 -27.74 8.46 1.55
CA HIS A 480 -28.06 7.95 2.88
C HIS A 480 -27.25 6.70 3.26
N ARG A 481 -26.82 5.90 2.27
CA ARG A 481 -26.23 4.56 2.46
C ARG A 481 -24.72 4.47 2.32
N TYR A 482 -23.99 5.57 2.10
CA TYR A 482 -22.55 5.56 1.87
C TYR A 482 -21.73 4.71 2.85
N GLN A 483 -22.15 4.57 4.11
CA GLN A 483 -21.47 3.72 5.09
C GLN A 483 -21.58 2.22 4.76
N GLU A 484 -22.73 1.76 4.25
CA GLU A 484 -22.94 0.40 3.74
C GLU A 484 -21.95 0.13 2.59
N ASP A 485 -21.88 1.04 1.62
CA ASP A 485 -21.00 0.93 0.44
C ASP A 485 -19.50 0.97 0.82
N VAL A 486 -19.12 1.80 1.79
CA VAL A 486 -17.75 1.87 2.33
C VAL A 486 -17.35 0.60 3.08
N ASP A 487 -18.27 -0.01 3.84
CA ASP A 487 -18.01 -1.28 4.52
C ASP A 487 -17.88 -2.45 3.53
N LEU A 488 -18.62 -2.43 2.41
CA LEU A 488 -18.41 -3.38 1.29
C LEU A 488 -17.04 -3.22 0.63
N MET A 489 -16.57 -1.98 0.44
CA MET A 489 -15.23 -1.70 -0.08
C MET A 489 -14.13 -2.15 0.88
N GLU A 490 -14.29 -1.94 2.20
CA GLU A 490 -13.37 -2.51 3.19
C GLU A 490 -13.34 -4.05 3.11
N ALA A 491 -14.50 -4.70 2.95
CA ALA A 491 -14.58 -6.15 2.80
C ALA A 491 -13.84 -6.65 1.54
N MET A 492 -13.91 -5.90 0.44
CA MET A 492 -13.16 -6.16 -0.80
C MET A 492 -11.65 -5.88 -0.72
N LYS A 493 -11.17 -5.17 0.31
CA LYS A 493 -9.76 -4.76 0.48
C LYS A 493 -9.22 -3.88 -0.66
N VAL A 494 -10.07 -3.07 -1.29
CA VAL A 494 -9.63 -1.98 -2.16
C VAL A 494 -8.88 -0.92 -1.36
N ASN A 495 -7.91 -0.25 -1.98
CA ASN A 495 -7.11 0.81 -1.34
C ASN A 495 -7.48 2.23 -1.85
N SER A 496 -8.38 2.34 -2.82
CA SER A 496 -8.90 3.61 -3.33
C SER A 496 -10.33 3.49 -3.84
N TYR A 497 -11.07 4.60 -3.82
CA TYR A 497 -12.42 4.71 -4.38
C TYR A 497 -12.52 5.96 -5.24
N ARG A 498 -13.00 5.79 -6.47
CA ARG A 498 -13.27 6.87 -7.40
C ARG A 498 -14.77 7.20 -7.39
N PHE A 499 -15.08 8.46 -7.12
CA PHE A 499 -16.43 9.01 -7.15
C PHE A 499 -16.41 10.44 -7.69
N SER A 500 -17.56 10.99 -8.07
CA SER A 500 -17.68 12.42 -8.40
C SER A 500 -18.48 13.20 -7.36
N VAL A 501 -18.20 14.50 -7.30
CA VAL A 501 -18.95 15.47 -6.49
C VAL A 501 -20.05 16.07 -7.37
N SER A 502 -21.32 15.96 -7.00
CA SER A 502 -22.39 16.62 -7.75
C SER A 502 -22.25 18.13 -7.64
N TRP A 503 -22.07 18.78 -8.78
CA TRP A 503 -21.96 20.23 -8.84
C TRP A 503 -23.26 20.88 -8.34
N ALA A 504 -24.41 20.36 -8.76
CA ALA A 504 -25.73 20.82 -8.31
C ALA A 504 -25.98 20.61 -6.81
N ARG A 505 -25.25 19.70 -6.13
CA ARG A 505 -25.31 19.55 -4.68
C ARG A 505 -24.45 20.57 -3.93
N ILE A 506 -23.34 21.05 -4.50
CA ILE A 506 -22.43 22.03 -3.87
C ILE A 506 -22.80 23.48 -4.19
N LEU A 507 -23.12 23.77 -5.44
CA LEU A 507 -23.53 25.08 -5.95
C LEU A 507 -24.85 24.95 -6.73
N PRO A 508 -26.00 24.95 -6.05
CA PRO A 508 -27.31 24.76 -6.67
C PRO A 508 -27.64 25.73 -7.80
N GLN A 509 -27.02 26.92 -7.80
CA GLN A 509 -27.18 27.98 -8.79
C GLN A 509 -25.84 28.40 -9.42
N GLY A 510 -24.86 27.50 -9.47
CA GLY A 510 -23.48 27.84 -9.84
C GLY A 510 -22.90 28.95 -8.95
N ARG A 511 -22.12 29.87 -9.51
CA ARG A 511 -21.59 31.03 -8.76
C ARG A 511 -22.63 32.12 -8.45
N PHE A 512 -23.88 31.96 -8.85
CA PHE A 512 -24.93 32.98 -8.69
C PHE A 512 -25.73 32.85 -7.39
N GLY A 513 -25.46 31.82 -6.59
CA GLY A 513 -26.07 31.58 -5.28
C GLY A 513 -25.04 31.16 -4.22
N GLU A 514 -25.53 30.85 -3.02
CA GLU A 514 -24.70 30.46 -1.88
C GLU A 514 -24.17 29.01 -1.98
N VAL A 515 -23.05 28.73 -1.31
CA VAL A 515 -22.50 27.38 -1.19
C VAL A 515 -23.40 26.53 -0.28
N ASN A 516 -23.88 25.40 -0.79
CA ASN A 516 -24.67 24.47 0.00
C ASN A 516 -23.80 23.69 1.00
N LEU A 517 -23.79 24.15 2.25
CA LEU A 517 -23.05 23.51 3.34
C LEU A 517 -23.53 22.07 3.64
N ALA A 518 -24.78 21.71 3.34
CA ALA A 518 -25.24 20.34 3.53
C ALA A 518 -24.63 19.37 2.48
N GLY A 519 -24.45 19.85 1.25
CA GLY A 519 -23.65 19.16 0.22
C GLY A 519 -22.20 18.97 0.65
N ILE A 520 -21.54 20.04 1.13
CA ILE A 520 -20.17 19.96 1.69
C ILE A 520 -20.09 18.93 2.83
N ASN A 521 -21.08 18.94 3.73
CA ASN A 521 -21.15 18.00 4.86
C ASN A 521 -21.37 16.55 4.43
N TYR A 522 -22.01 16.28 3.28
CA TYR A 522 -22.15 14.92 2.75
C TYR A 522 -20.80 14.37 2.27
N TYR A 523 -20.10 15.06 1.37
CA TYR A 523 -18.82 14.57 0.86
C TYR A 523 -17.74 14.51 1.94
N ASN A 524 -17.77 15.39 2.94
CA ASN A 524 -16.92 15.24 4.13
C ASN A 524 -17.18 13.91 4.85
N ARG A 525 -18.44 13.54 5.14
CA ARG A 525 -18.75 12.25 5.78
C ARG A 525 -18.29 11.05 4.95
N LEU A 526 -18.44 11.10 3.62
CA LEU A 526 -17.97 10.07 2.71
C LEU A 526 -16.43 9.95 2.73
N ILE A 527 -15.73 11.08 2.57
CA ILE A 527 -14.25 11.15 2.59
C ILE A 527 -13.68 10.65 3.92
N ASP A 528 -14.27 11.07 5.05
CA ASP A 528 -13.81 10.68 6.38
C ASP A 528 -14.07 9.18 6.64
N ALA A 529 -15.21 8.64 6.17
CA ALA A 529 -15.51 7.21 6.25
C ALA A 529 -14.54 6.36 5.41
N LEU A 530 -14.24 6.78 4.18
CA LEU A 530 -13.25 6.12 3.30
C LEU A 530 -11.87 6.08 3.96
N LEU A 531 -11.39 7.22 4.43
CA LEU A 531 -10.06 7.34 5.05
C LEU A 531 -9.96 6.60 6.38
N LEU A 532 -11.06 6.49 7.15
CA LEU A 532 -11.12 5.67 8.37
C LEU A 532 -10.91 4.17 8.07
N LYS A 533 -11.25 3.70 6.85
CA LYS A 533 -10.96 2.34 6.36
C LYS A 533 -9.63 2.22 5.60
N GLY A 534 -8.87 3.31 5.47
CA GLY A 534 -7.63 3.36 4.68
C GLY A 534 -7.84 3.46 3.16
N ILE A 535 -9.06 3.75 2.70
CA ILE A 535 -9.41 3.86 1.28
C ILE A 535 -9.16 5.29 0.82
N GLN A 536 -8.28 5.48 -0.18
CA GLN A 536 -7.91 6.79 -0.70
C GLN A 536 -8.98 7.39 -1.64
N PRO A 537 -9.50 8.61 -1.39
CA PRO A 537 -10.42 9.29 -2.30
C PRO A 537 -9.74 9.73 -3.61
N PHE A 538 -10.34 9.34 -4.75
CA PHE A 538 -9.93 9.72 -6.10
C PHE A 538 -11.08 10.50 -6.76
N VAL A 539 -11.12 11.82 -6.53
CA VAL A 539 -12.36 12.61 -6.68
C VAL A 539 -12.46 13.26 -8.05
N THR A 540 -13.59 13.04 -8.73
CA THR A 540 -13.95 13.68 -10.00
C THR A 540 -14.82 14.91 -9.75
N LEU A 541 -14.46 16.07 -10.31
CA LEU A 541 -15.23 17.31 -10.16
C LEU A 541 -16.48 17.30 -11.04
N PHE A 542 -16.35 17.03 -12.33
CA PHE A 542 -17.50 16.92 -13.24
C PHE A 542 -17.59 15.51 -13.84
N HIS A 543 -18.72 14.85 -13.64
CA HIS A 543 -19.09 13.60 -14.31
C HIS A 543 -20.49 13.74 -14.91
N PHE A 544 -20.57 14.47 -16.02
CA PHE A 544 -21.77 14.77 -16.81
C PHE A 544 -22.86 15.61 -16.11
N ASP A 545 -22.90 15.69 -14.77
CA ASP A 545 -23.85 16.53 -14.02
C ASP A 545 -23.37 17.99 -13.86
N ILE A 546 -24.24 18.93 -14.25
CA ILE A 546 -24.09 20.39 -14.09
C ILE A 546 -25.43 20.98 -13.60
N PRO A 547 -25.47 22.02 -12.76
CA PRO A 547 -26.73 22.65 -12.36
C PRO A 547 -27.50 23.15 -13.59
N GLN A 548 -28.79 22.81 -13.71
CA GLN A 548 -29.64 23.24 -14.84
C GLN A 548 -29.65 24.76 -14.99
N GLU A 549 -29.56 25.49 -13.88
CA GLU A 549 -29.41 26.95 -13.83
C GLU A 549 -28.29 27.50 -14.74
N LEU A 550 -27.22 26.73 -15.01
CA LEU A 550 -26.14 27.13 -15.91
C LEU A 550 -26.42 26.85 -17.40
N GLU A 551 -27.27 25.87 -17.70
CA GLU A 551 -27.84 25.69 -19.03
C GLU A 551 -28.83 26.83 -19.31
N ASP A 552 -29.81 27.02 -18.42
CA ASP A 552 -30.87 28.03 -18.54
C ASP A 552 -30.35 29.48 -18.67
N ARG A 553 -29.22 29.81 -18.01
CA ARG A 553 -28.63 31.15 -18.02
C ARG A 553 -27.82 31.49 -19.27
N TYR A 554 -27.08 30.53 -19.82
CA TYR A 554 -26.10 30.82 -20.87
C TYR A 554 -25.76 29.65 -21.81
N GLY A 555 -26.50 28.55 -21.80
CA GLY A 555 -26.22 27.35 -22.62
C GLY A 555 -25.00 26.57 -22.14
N ALA A 556 -24.76 26.56 -20.82
CA ALA A 556 -23.67 25.84 -20.16
C ALA A 556 -22.32 25.93 -20.91
N TRP A 557 -21.84 24.81 -21.44
CA TRP A 557 -20.53 24.68 -22.07
C TRP A 557 -20.40 25.35 -23.44
N LEU A 558 -21.49 25.83 -24.05
CA LEU A 558 -21.44 26.67 -25.25
C LEU A 558 -20.87 28.07 -24.95
N SER A 559 -21.00 28.52 -23.70
CA SER A 559 -20.56 29.85 -23.25
C SER A 559 -19.19 29.80 -22.53
N PRO A 560 -18.28 30.75 -22.80
CA PRO A 560 -17.02 30.84 -22.05
C PRO A 560 -17.22 31.18 -20.57
N GLN A 561 -18.41 31.58 -20.13
CA GLN A 561 -18.73 31.77 -18.71
C GLN A 561 -18.59 30.47 -17.90
N SER A 562 -18.75 29.29 -18.54
CA SER A 562 -18.55 27.99 -17.89
C SER A 562 -17.16 27.83 -17.28
N GLN A 563 -16.16 28.52 -17.84
CA GLN A 563 -14.77 28.46 -17.38
C GLN A 563 -14.60 29.10 -16.00
N GLU A 564 -15.34 30.18 -15.73
CA GLU A 564 -15.33 30.90 -14.47
C GLU A 564 -16.19 30.18 -13.42
N ASP A 565 -17.36 29.70 -13.82
CA ASP A 565 -18.25 28.89 -12.97
C ASP A 565 -17.59 27.57 -12.53
N PHE A 566 -16.93 26.85 -13.45
CA PHE A 566 -16.20 25.63 -13.11
C PHE A 566 -14.95 25.90 -12.27
N GLN A 567 -14.22 26.99 -12.54
CA GLN A 567 -13.07 27.38 -11.69
C GLN A 567 -13.52 27.74 -10.27
N PHE A 568 -14.68 28.39 -10.11
CA PHE A 568 -15.26 28.70 -8.80
C PHE A 568 -15.71 27.43 -8.05
N PHE A 569 -16.40 26.52 -8.73
CA PHE A 569 -16.75 25.20 -8.18
C PHE A 569 -15.52 24.40 -7.72
N ALA A 570 -14.48 24.35 -8.57
CA ALA A 570 -13.20 23.73 -8.22
C ALA A 570 -12.56 24.39 -7.00
N ASP A 571 -12.60 25.73 -6.87
CA ASP A 571 -12.07 26.44 -5.69
C ASP A 571 -12.76 26.00 -4.39
N ILE A 572 -14.09 25.87 -4.40
CA ILE A 572 -14.87 25.39 -3.25
C ILE A 572 -14.50 23.94 -2.90
N CYS A 573 -14.38 23.06 -3.89
CA CYS A 573 -14.02 21.65 -3.66
C CYS A 573 -12.58 21.49 -3.13
N PHE A 574 -11.59 22.17 -3.74
CA PHE A 574 -10.20 22.13 -3.25
C PHE A 574 -10.07 22.68 -1.84
N LYS A 575 -10.77 23.79 -1.53
CA LYS A 575 -10.80 24.40 -0.19
C LYS A 575 -11.43 23.51 0.87
N SER A 576 -12.47 22.75 0.51
CA SER A 576 -13.30 22.02 1.48
C SER A 576 -12.84 20.57 1.73
N PHE A 577 -12.11 19.98 0.77
CA PHE A 577 -11.77 18.55 0.78
C PHE A 577 -10.29 18.24 0.52
N GLY A 578 -9.52 19.16 -0.06
CA GLY A 578 -8.15 18.89 -0.52
C GLY A 578 -7.11 18.72 0.59
N ASP A 579 -7.48 19.04 1.84
CA ASP A 579 -6.73 18.63 3.03
C ASP A 579 -6.61 17.10 3.12
N ARG A 580 -7.65 16.37 2.69
CA ARG A 580 -7.75 14.90 2.69
C ARG A 580 -7.63 14.27 1.30
N VAL A 581 -8.24 14.86 0.28
CA VAL A 581 -8.24 14.36 -1.11
C VAL A 581 -6.89 14.63 -1.79
N LYS A 582 -6.26 13.59 -2.36
CA LYS A 582 -4.93 13.68 -3.00
C LYS A 582 -4.92 13.39 -4.50
N TYR A 583 -6.02 12.91 -5.07
CA TYR A 583 -6.18 12.73 -6.52
C TYR A 583 -7.45 13.43 -6.98
N TRP A 584 -7.30 14.34 -7.94
CA TRP A 584 -8.38 15.15 -8.51
C TRP A 584 -8.50 14.92 -10.01
N VAL A 585 -9.68 14.54 -10.47
CA VAL A 585 -10.05 14.52 -11.88
C VAL A 585 -10.93 15.74 -12.15
N THR A 586 -10.58 16.52 -13.17
CA THR A 586 -11.37 17.68 -13.59
C THR A 586 -12.67 17.26 -14.29
N PHE A 587 -12.56 16.47 -15.36
CA PHE A 587 -13.68 15.99 -16.17
C PHE A 587 -13.61 14.47 -16.36
N ASN A 588 -14.77 13.80 -16.29
CA ASN A 588 -14.97 12.49 -16.92
C ASN A 588 -15.34 12.67 -18.40
N GLU A 589 -14.73 11.85 -19.25
CA GLU A 589 -15.04 11.62 -20.67
C GLU A 589 -15.68 12.80 -21.45
N PRO A 590 -15.05 13.99 -21.50
CA PRO A 590 -15.53 15.07 -22.37
C PRO A 590 -15.62 14.61 -23.83
N ASN A 591 -14.71 13.74 -24.28
CA ASN A 591 -14.72 13.21 -25.63
C ASN A 591 -15.85 12.20 -25.93
N TYR A 592 -16.55 11.68 -24.92
CA TYR A 592 -17.74 10.83 -25.07
C TYR A 592 -19.04 11.63 -24.88
N LEU A 593 -19.10 12.48 -23.84
CA LEU A 593 -20.22 13.38 -23.58
C LEU A 593 -20.51 14.31 -24.77
N ILE A 594 -19.48 14.93 -25.34
CA ILE A 594 -19.67 16.03 -26.28
C ILE A 594 -20.33 15.56 -27.60
N PRO A 595 -19.93 14.44 -28.24
CA PRO A 595 -20.69 13.86 -29.34
C PRO A 595 -22.14 13.53 -28.96
N LEU A 596 -22.36 12.85 -27.84
CA LEU A 596 -23.71 12.44 -27.42
C LEU A 596 -24.63 13.63 -27.13
N ALA A 597 -24.12 14.72 -26.57
CA ALA A 597 -24.92 15.87 -26.14
C ALA A 597 -25.07 16.99 -27.20
N TYR A 598 -24.06 17.19 -28.05
CA TYR A 598 -23.97 18.34 -28.98
C TYR A 598 -23.73 17.96 -30.46
N ARG A 599 -23.64 16.66 -30.80
CA ARG A 599 -23.64 16.16 -32.18
C ARG A 599 -24.86 15.32 -32.48
N GLU A 600 -25.10 14.30 -31.66
CA GLU A 600 -26.18 13.30 -31.82
C GLU A 600 -27.44 13.67 -31.03
N GLY A 601 -27.32 14.47 -29.97
CA GLY A 601 -28.44 14.93 -29.14
C GLY A 601 -29.07 13.86 -28.24
N GLN A 602 -28.40 12.73 -28.03
CA GLN A 602 -28.85 11.63 -27.17
C GLN A 602 -28.75 11.94 -25.67
N PHE A 603 -27.82 12.81 -25.27
CA PHE A 603 -27.59 13.25 -23.88
C PHE A 603 -27.97 14.74 -23.72
N PRO A 604 -28.28 15.23 -22.51
CA PRO A 604 -28.60 16.65 -22.30
C PRO A 604 -27.41 17.56 -22.63
N PRO A 605 -27.62 18.73 -23.28
CA PRO A 605 -28.90 19.40 -23.53
C PRO A 605 -29.60 19.02 -24.85
N CYS A 606 -29.34 17.84 -25.42
CA CYS A 606 -30.04 17.29 -26.59
C CYS A 606 -29.96 18.18 -27.84
N ARG A 607 -28.75 18.61 -28.20
CA ARG A 607 -28.51 19.51 -29.35
C ARG A 607 -27.93 18.74 -30.52
N CYS A 608 -28.57 18.86 -31.68
CA CYS A 608 -28.16 18.18 -32.91
C CYS A 608 -28.82 18.78 -34.16
N SER A 609 -28.33 18.38 -35.34
CA SER A 609 -28.74 18.94 -36.62
C SER A 609 -28.46 17.98 -37.78
N GLY A 610 -29.18 18.13 -38.90
CA GLY A 610 -28.91 17.41 -40.14
C GLY A 610 -29.05 15.90 -39.99
N ASN A 611 -28.03 15.14 -40.42
CA ASN A 611 -28.07 13.68 -40.46
C ASN A 611 -27.68 13.00 -39.14
N PHE A 612 -27.30 13.75 -38.09
CA PHE A 612 -26.85 13.19 -36.81
C PHE A 612 -27.99 12.92 -35.82
N GLY A 613 -29.14 13.59 -35.99
CA GLY A 613 -30.31 13.45 -35.11
C GLY A 613 -31.37 14.51 -35.42
N ASN A 614 -32.54 14.39 -34.79
CA ASN A 614 -33.71 15.25 -35.02
C ASN A 614 -34.07 16.07 -33.76
N CYS A 615 -33.18 17.01 -33.40
CA CYS A 615 -33.35 17.91 -32.26
C CYS A 615 -34.08 19.21 -32.68
N SER A 616 -34.64 19.94 -31.72
CA SER A 616 -35.25 21.25 -31.97
C SER A 616 -34.25 22.34 -32.34
N GLU A 617 -32.99 22.19 -31.89
CA GLU A 617 -31.89 23.11 -32.16
C GLU A 617 -30.52 22.42 -32.00
N GLY A 618 -29.46 23.10 -32.47
CA GLY A 618 -28.07 22.65 -32.42
C GLY A 618 -27.32 22.89 -33.72
N ASP A 619 -26.01 22.70 -33.69
CA ASP A 619 -25.12 22.74 -34.87
C ASP A 619 -24.02 21.68 -34.71
N SER A 620 -24.35 20.44 -35.07
CA SER A 620 -23.52 19.24 -34.94
C SER A 620 -22.13 19.36 -35.58
N GLU A 621 -21.97 20.27 -36.54
CA GLU A 621 -20.72 20.53 -37.26
C GLU A 621 -19.85 21.61 -36.57
N LYS A 622 -20.34 22.28 -35.51
CA LYS A 622 -19.63 23.37 -34.80
C LYS A 622 -19.69 23.29 -33.27
N GLU A 623 -20.86 23.11 -32.68
CA GLU A 623 -21.08 23.14 -31.22
C GLU A 623 -20.14 22.20 -30.45
N PRO A 624 -19.87 20.95 -30.90
CA PRO A 624 -18.88 20.08 -30.26
C PRO A 624 -17.50 20.73 -30.03
N PHE A 625 -17.02 21.53 -30.98
CA PHE A 625 -15.70 22.17 -30.87
C PHE A 625 -15.70 23.38 -29.95
N VAL A 626 -16.82 24.09 -29.85
CA VAL A 626 -17.00 25.20 -28.88
C VAL A 626 -17.03 24.63 -27.45
N VAL A 627 -17.83 23.59 -27.24
CA VAL A 627 -17.96 22.89 -25.95
C VAL A 627 -16.61 22.31 -25.50
N ALA A 628 -15.92 21.58 -26.37
CA ALA A 628 -14.60 21.03 -26.06
C ALA A 628 -13.58 22.12 -25.72
N HIS A 629 -13.58 23.24 -26.44
CA HIS A 629 -12.72 24.38 -26.15
C HIS A 629 -12.97 24.96 -24.75
N ASN A 630 -14.25 25.17 -24.39
CA ASN A 630 -14.61 25.66 -23.07
C ASN A 630 -14.26 24.66 -21.96
N MET A 631 -14.46 23.35 -22.15
CA MET A 631 -14.08 22.33 -21.17
C MET A 631 -12.55 22.22 -21.01
N ILE A 632 -11.78 22.29 -22.10
CA ILE A 632 -10.30 22.34 -22.08
C ILE A 632 -9.80 23.57 -21.30
N LEU A 633 -10.41 24.75 -21.51
CA LEU A 633 -10.04 25.97 -20.79
C LEU A 633 -10.49 25.96 -19.33
N SER A 634 -11.62 25.31 -19.03
CA SER A 634 -12.10 25.06 -17.67
C SER A 634 -11.13 24.14 -16.91
N HIS A 635 -10.63 23.09 -17.55
CA HIS A 635 -9.55 22.23 -17.02
C HIS A 635 -8.30 23.07 -16.72
N ALA A 636 -7.81 23.84 -17.70
CA ALA A 636 -6.62 24.66 -17.54
C ALA A 636 -6.76 25.73 -16.44
N ALA A 637 -7.96 26.29 -16.25
CA ALA A 637 -8.29 27.22 -15.17
C ALA A 637 -8.31 26.54 -13.79
N ALA A 638 -8.85 25.32 -13.68
CA ALA A 638 -8.85 24.55 -12.44
C ALA A 638 -7.44 24.07 -12.06
N VAL A 639 -6.61 23.63 -13.02
CA VAL A 639 -5.21 23.24 -12.76
C VAL A 639 -4.36 24.45 -12.36
N ASP A 640 -4.45 25.59 -13.07
CA ASP A 640 -3.69 26.79 -12.71
C ASP A 640 -4.08 27.30 -11.31
N LEU A 641 -5.38 27.29 -10.97
CA LEU A 641 -5.86 27.55 -9.61
C LEU A 641 -5.25 26.59 -8.59
N TYR A 642 -5.37 25.27 -8.83
CA TYR A 642 -4.88 24.24 -7.90
C TYR A 642 -3.38 24.40 -7.63
N ARG A 643 -2.57 24.55 -8.68
CA ARG A 643 -1.11 24.68 -8.55
C ARG A 643 -0.67 26.00 -7.91
N ASN A 644 -1.39 27.11 -8.15
CA ASN A 644 -1.05 28.41 -7.56
C ASN A 644 -1.49 28.55 -6.09
N LYS A 645 -2.61 27.94 -5.70
CA LYS A 645 -3.30 28.20 -4.42
C LYS A 645 -3.25 27.04 -3.42
N TYR A 646 -3.18 25.78 -3.88
CA TYR A 646 -3.43 24.61 -3.03
C TYR A 646 -2.32 23.56 -3.05
N GLN A 647 -1.68 23.29 -4.19
CA GLN A 647 -0.79 22.14 -4.35
C GLN A 647 0.40 22.13 -3.37
N ASN A 648 0.92 23.31 -2.99
CA ASN A 648 2.03 23.43 -2.03
C ASN A 648 1.67 22.98 -0.60
N GLU A 649 0.41 23.15 -0.19
CA GLU A 649 -0.09 22.78 1.14
C GLU A 649 -0.72 21.38 1.13
N GLN A 650 -1.43 21.04 0.05
CA GLN A 650 -2.25 19.85 -0.05
C GLN A 650 -1.51 18.64 -0.63
N GLY A 651 -0.44 18.84 -1.42
CA GLY A 651 0.42 17.79 -1.98
C GLY A 651 -0.22 16.91 -3.08
N GLY A 652 -1.52 17.08 -3.37
CA GLY A 652 -2.25 16.24 -4.31
C GLY A 652 -1.89 16.45 -5.80
N LYS A 653 -2.42 15.56 -6.63
CA LYS A 653 -2.26 15.51 -8.09
C LYS A 653 -3.58 15.80 -8.81
N ILE A 654 -3.53 16.50 -9.94
CA ILE A 654 -4.71 16.85 -10.74
C ILE A 654 -4.60 16.42 -12.21
N GLY A 655 -5.67 15.82 -12.74
CA GLY A 655 -5.71 15.23 -14.08
C GLY A 655 -7.08 15.34 -14.77
N ILE A 656 -7.27 14.55 -15.82
CA ILE A 656 -8.51 14.43 -16.60
C ILE A 656 -8.71 12.96 -16.99
N VAL A 657 -9.96 12.50 -17.06
CA VAL A 657 -10.31 11.14 -17.49
C VAL A 657 -10.95 11.20 -18.87
N LEU A 658 -10.51 10.35 -19.80
CA LEU A 658 -11.03 10.28 -21.17
C LEU A 658 -11.52 8.87 -21.52
N HIS A 659 -12.49 8.82 -22.43
CA HIS A 659 -12.89 7.57 -23.10
C HIS A 659 -11.82 7.19 -24.12
N CYS A 660 -11.29 5.98 -24.05
CA CYS A 660 -10.04 5.60 -24.72
C CYS A 660 -10.17 4.32 -25.56
N ASP A 661 -11.02 4.36 -26.59
CA ASP A 661 -11.09 3.32 -27.62
C ASP A 661 -9.72 3.01 -28.25
N SER A 662 -9.45 1.72 -28.50
CA SER A 662 -8.28 1.28 -29.28
C SER A 662 -8.66 1.06 -30.75
N PHE A 663 -7.91 1.69 -31.66
CA PHE A 663 -8.19 1.67 -33.09
C PHE A 663 -7.13 0.91 -33.89
N GLU A 664 -7.60 0.05 -34.80
CA GLU A 664 -6.78 -0.79 -35.70
C GLU A 664 -7.11 -0.47 -37.17
N PRO A 665 -6.14 -0.44 -38.10
CA PRO A 665 -6.44 -0.22 -39.51
C PRO A 665 -7.13 -1.45 -40.14
N LEU A 666 -8.22 -1.22 -40.85
CA LEU A 666 -9.03 -2.29 -41.47
C LEU A 666 -8.21 -3.08 -42.50
N SER A 667 -7.41 -2.40 -43.34
CA SER A 667 -6.40 -3.03 -44.19
C SER A 667 -4.98 -2.52 -43.89
N ASN A 668 -3.96 -3.18 -44.46
CA ASN A 668 -2.57 -2.73 -44.34
C ASN A 668 -2.23 -1.46 -45.16
N SER A 669 -3.21 -0.84 -45.82
CA SER A 669 -3.02 0.34 -46.67
C SER A 669 -2.54 1.57 -45.88
N THR A 670 -1.86 2.49 -46.56
CA THR A 670 -1.48 3.78 -45.97
C THR A 670 -2.71 4.63 -45.65
N ALA A 671 -3.79 4.51 -46.43
CA ALA A 671 -5.03 5.26 -46.22
C ALA A 671 -5.69 4.88 -44.89
N ASP A 672 -5.84 3.59 -44.59
CA ASP A 672 -6.46 3.14 -43.35
C ASP A 672 -5.60 3.43 -42.12
N LYS A 673 -4.27 3.35 -42.24
CA LYS A 673 -3.34 3.75 -41.16
C LYS A 673 -3.46 5.25 -40.84
N LEU A 674 -3.48 6.10 -41.87
CA LEU A 674 -3.77 7.52 -41.70
C LEU A 674 -5.20 7.78 -41.21
N ALA A 675 -6.15 6.87 -41.43
CA ALA A 675 -7.50 6.97 -40.87
C ALA A 675 -7.53 6.59 -39.38
N THR A 676 -6.76 5.58 -38.96
CA THR A 676 -6.53 5.26 -37.54
C THR A 676 -5.91 6.44 -36.79
N GLU A 677 -4.90 7.10 -37.36
CA GLU A 677 -4.30 8.32 -36.81
C GLU A 677 -5.33 9.47 -36.67
N ARG A 678 -6.27 9.60 -37.62
CA ARG A 678 -7.38 10.57 -37.54
C ARG A 678 -8.39 10.19 -36.46
N ALA A 679 -8.81 8.93 -36.35
CA ALA A 679 -9.77 8.47 -35.35
C ALA A 679 -9.27 8.74 -33.91
N GLN A 680 -8.01 8.35 -33.62
CA GLN A 680 -7.35 8.69 -32.35
C GLN A 680 -7.30 10.21 -32.11
N SER A 681 -7.12 11.00 -33.18
CA SER A 681 -6.97 12.45 -33.08
C SER A 681 -8.28 13.20 -32.89
N PHE A 682 -9.39 12.72 -33.46
CA PHE A 682 -10.72 13.31 -33.26
C PHE A 682 -11.40 12.85 -31.96
N ILE A 683 -10.92 11.78 -31.31
CA ILE A 683 -11.47 11.29 -30.03
C ILE A 683 -10.56 11.63 -28.84
N ILE A 684 -9.29 11.19 -28.83
CA ILE A 684 -8.43 11.26 -27.64
C ILE A 684 -7.52 12.49 -27.69
N ASN A 685 -6.78 12.66 -28.79
CA ASN A 685 -5.82 13.75 -28.90
C ASN A 685 -6.52 15.12 -28.99
N TRP A 686 -7.78 15.17 -29.42
CA TRP A 686 -8.63 16.37 -29.41
C TRP A 686 -8.61 17.11 -28.07
N ILE A 687 -8.57 16.37 -26.96
CA ILE A 687 -8.53 16.91 -25.60
C ILE A 687 -7.10 16.96 -25.04
N LEU A 688 -6.26 15.94 -25.28
CA LEU A 688 -4.92 15.87 -24.72
C LEU A 688 -3.86 16.75 -25.41
N ASP A 689 -3.84 16.88 -26.74
CA ASP A 689 -2.87 17.74 -27.44
C ASP A 689 -3.01 19.22 -26.98
N PRO A 690 -4.22 19.77 -26.79
CA PRO A 690 -4.37 21.11 -26.22
C PRO A 690 -3.78 21.26 -24.81
N ILE A 691 -4.01 20.28 -23.94
CA ILE A 691 -3.54 20.31 -22.54
C ILE A 691 -2.02 20.14 -22.47
N LEU A 692 -1.44 19.22 -23.25
CA LEU A 692 -0.02 18.85 -23.13
C LEU A 692 0.90 19.60 -24.12
N PHE A 693 0.37 20.05 -25.26
CA PHE A 693 1.14 20.76 -26.31
C PHE A 693 0.62 22.18 -26.64
N GLY A 694 -0.51 22.62 -26.07
CA GLY A 694 -1.02 24.00 -26.23
C GLY A 694 -1.65 24.32 -27.59
N LYS A 695 -2.06 23.29 -28.34
CA LYS A 695 -2.64 23.36 -29.70
C LYS A 695 -3.54 22.14 -29.96
N TYR A 696 -4.41 22.19 -30.97
CA TYR A 696 -5.15 21.00 -31.39
C TYR A 696 -4.29 20.03 -32.21
N PRO A 697 -4.71 18.77 -32.39
CA PRO A 697 -4.04 17.82 -33.28
C PRO A 697 -3.96 18.38 -34.71
N LYS A 698 -2.82 18.15 -35.36
CA LYS A 698 -2.54 18.62 -36.73
C LYS A 698 -3.57 18.08 -37.73
N GLU A 699 -4.04 16.86 -37.49
CA GLU A 699 -5.03 16.11 -38.25
C GLU A 699 -6.38 16.85 -38.22
N MET A 700 -6.76 17.37 -37.05
CA MET A 700 -7.94 18.22 -36.87
C MET A 700 -7.73 19.61 -37.48
N GLU A 701 -6.57 20.25 -37.25
CA GLU A 701 -6.27 21.57 -37.83
C GLU A 701 -6.34 21.56 -39.37
N MET A 702 -5.84 20.50 -40.02
CA MET A 702 -5.88 20.34 -41.47
C MET A 702 -7.30 20.12 -42.02
N ILE A 703 -8.17 19.40 -41.32
CA ILE A 703 -9.51 19.05 -41.81
C ILE A 703 -10.54 20.12 -41.44
N LEU A 704 -10.47 20.69 -40.25
CA LEU A 704 -11.46 21.62 -39.69
C LEU A 704 -11.15 23.09 -39.99
N GLY A 705 -9.86 23.46 -40.05
CA GLY A 705 -9.42 24.83 -40.31
C GLY A 705 -10.04 25.84 -39.34
N THR A 706 -10.89 26.74 -39.85
CA THR A 706 -11.55 27.80 -39.07
C THR A 706 -12.73 27.34 -38.21
N ILE A 707 -13.12 26.06 -38.26
CA ILE A 707 -14.15 25.50 -37.35
C ILE A 707 -13.60 25.35 -35.93
N LEU A 708 -12.29 25.07 -35.77
CA LEU A 708 -11.64 25.01 -34.47
C LEU A 708 -11.51 26.42 -33.84
N PRO A 709 -11.96 26.63 -32.59
CA PRO A 709 -11.67 27.85 -31.84
C PRO A 709 -10.16 28.03 -31.62
N LYS A 710 -9.72 29.28 -31.40
CA LYS A 710 -8.28 29.62 -31.30
C LYS A 710 -7.90 29.98 -29.88
N PHE A 711 -7.04 29.16 -29.27
CA PHE A 711 -6.38 29.47 -27.99
C PHE A 711 -5.60 30.79 -28.08
N SER A 712 -5.97 31.75 -27.23
CA SER A 712 -5.29 33.03 -27.09
C SER A 712 -3.91 32.88 -26.43
N SER A 713 -3.13 33.97 -26.40
CA SER A 713 -1.86 34.01 -25.68
C SER A 713 -2.00 33.75 -24.18
N ASN A 714 -3.12 34.13 -23.57
CA ASN A 714 -3.40 33.90 -22.15
C ASN A 714 -3.75 32.42 -21.89
N ASP A 715 -4.57 31.84 -22.76
CA ASP A 715 -4.98 30.43 -22.67
C ASP A 715 -3.76 29.51 -22.78
N LYS A 716 -2.83 29.84 -23.68
CA LYS A 716 -1.56 29.11 -23.84
C LYS A 716 -0.63 29.24 -22.63
N VAL A 717 -0.82 30.23 -21.74
CA VAL A 717 -0.12 30.30 -20.46
C VAL A 717 -0.75 29.34 -19.44
N LYS A 718 -2.09 29.27 -19.36
CA LYS A 718 -2.79 28.28 -18.52
C LYS A 718 -2.54 26.84 -18.99
N LEU A 719 -2.64 26.56 -20.29
CA LEU A 719 -2.43 25.23 -20.86
C LEU A 719 -1.00 24.72 -20.65
N ARG A 720 0.02 25.59 -20.56
CA ARG A 720 1.40 25.20 -20.19
C ARG A 720 1.54 24.61 -18.78
N ARG A 721 0.50 24.63 -17.94
CA ARG A 721 0.48 23.81 -16.72
C ARG A 721 0.34 22.32 -17.06
N GLY A 722 -0.38 21.96 -18.12
CA GLY A 722 -0.70 20.57 -18.44
C GLY A 722 -1.50 19.90 -17.33
N LEU A 723 -1.17 18.64 -17.05
CA LEU A 723 -1.79 17.81 -16.00
C LEU A 723 -0.71 17.01 -15.25
N ASP A 724 -1.09 16.37 -14.15
CA ASP A 724 -0.21 15.49 -13.35
C ASP A 724 -0.39 14.00 -13.72
N PHE A 725 -1.54 13.61 -14.27
CA PHE A 725 -1.84 12.26 -14.74
C PHE A 725 -2.96 12.22 -15.80
N ILE A 726 -3.00 11.16 -16.61
CA ILE A 726 -4.06 10.84 -17.57
C ILE A 726 -4.92 9.70 -16.99
N GLY A 727 -6.22 9.92 -16.87
CA GLY A 727 -7.19 8.89 -16.55
C GLY A 727 -7.76 8.25 -17.83
N ILE A 728 -7.89 6.94 -17.83
CA ILE A 728 -8.23 6.13 -19.01
C ILE A 728 -9.46 5.30 -18.68
N ASN A 729 -10.55 5.54 -19.39
CA ASN A 729 -11.71 4.66 -19.40
C ASN A 729 -11.59 3.75 -20.63
N TYR A 730 -11.44 2.44 -20.41
CA TYR A 730 -11.24 1.47 -21.50
C TYR A 730 -12.30 0.36 -21.47
N TYR A 731 -12.95 0.16 -22.62
CA TYR A 731 -14.02 -0.82 -22.79
C TYR A 731 -13.93 -1.62 -24.09
N ALA A 732 -13.54 -0.98 -25.21
CA ALA A 732 -13.74 -1.54 -26.55
C ALA A 732 -12.58 -1.27 -27.52
N SER A 733 -12.59 -1.99 -28.65
CA SER A 733 -11.72 -1.72 -29.81
C SER A 733 -12.50 -1.70 -31.12
N TYR A 734 -11.95 -1.06 -32.15
CA TYR A 734 -12.57 -0.99 -33.47
C TYR A 734 -11.55 -1.04 -34.60
N TYR A 735 -11.95 -1.62 -35.73
CA TYR A 735 -11.29 -1.37 -37.00
C TYR A 735 -11.72 -0.03 -37.59
N VAL A 736 -10.79 0.61 -38.30
CA VAL A 736 -10.95 1.92 -38.93
C VAL A 736 -10.51 1.84 -40.39
N ARG A 737 -11.33 2.37 -41.31
CA ARG A 737 -10.93 2.58 -42.71
C ARG A 737 -11.05 4.04 -43.15
N ASP A 738 -10.36 4.37 -44.23
CA ASP A 738 -10.41 5.69 -44.83
C ASP A 738 -11.79 6.04 -45.45
N CYS A 739 -12.25 7.28 -45.21
CA CYS A 739 -13.35 7.93 -45.92
C CYS A 739 -12.99 9.33 -46.46
N LEU A 740 -11.70 9.70 -46.44
CA LEU A 740 -11.23 10.99 -46.95
C LEU A 740 -10.87 10.90 -48.45
N SER A 741 -10.43 9.74 -48.91
CA SER A 741 -10.15 9.41 -50.33
C SER A 741 -11.04 8.30 -50.89
N SER A 742 -11.74 7.57 -50.02
CA SER A 742 -12.65 6.48 -50.38
C SER A 742 -14.12 6.83 -50.08
N VAL A 743 -15.06 6.24 -50.82
CA VAL A 743 -16.50 6.39 -50.54
C VAL A 743 -16.90 5.51 -49.35
N CYS A 744 -17.73 6.06 -48.47
CA CYS A 744 -18.26 5.38 -47.28
C CYS A 744 -19.78 5.54 -47.20
N GLY A 745 -20.42 4.72 -46.35
CA GLY A 745 -21.85 4.82 -46.07
C GLY A 745 -22.15 5.91 -45.03
N HIS A 746 -23.28 5.77 -44.34
CA HIS A 746 -23.51 6.47 -43.08
C HIS A 746 -22.94 5.62 -41.93
N GLY A 747 -22.23 6.24 -41.00
CA GLY A 747 -21.60 5.57 -39.87
C GLY A 747 -20.76 6.52 -39.02
N LYS A 748 -20.37 6.08 -37.82
CA LYS A 748 -19.55 6.86 -36.88
C LYS A 748 -18.15 7.09 -37.46
N GLY A 749 -17.67 8.33 -37.36
CA GLY A 749 -16.39 8.80 -37.92
C GLY A 749 -16.49 9.44 -39.31
N VAL A 750 -17.58 9.21 -40.06
CA VAL A 750 -17.55 9.37 -41.53
C VAL A 750 -17.67 10.82 -41.96
N SER A 751 -18.35 11.69 -41.20
CA SER A 751 -18.45 13.10 -41.56
C SER A 751 -17.09 13.80 -41.52
N ARG A 752 -16.98 14.93 -42.25
CA ARG A 752 -15.76 15.74 -42.25
C ARG A 752 -15.40 16.22 -40.84
N THR A 753 -16.38 16.51 -39.99
CA THR A 753 -16.11 16.98 -38.62
C THR A 753 -15.93 15.87 -37.58
N GLU A 754 -16.09 14.60 -37.96
CA GLU A 754 -15.59 13.46 -37.17
C GLU A 754 -14.20 12.98 -37.64
N GLY A 755 -13.70 13.47 -38.78
CA GLY A 755 -12.37 13.14 -39.30
C GLY A 755 -12.35 12.24 -40.54
N SER A 756 -13.52 11.95 -41.13
CA SER A 756 -13.67 11.16 -42.36
C SER A 756 -12.98 9.79 -42.30
N TYR A 757 -13.43 8.95 -41.39
CA TYR A 757 -13.09 7.53 -41.29
C TYR A 757 -14.35 6.70 -41.02
N GLU A 758 -14.37 5.40 -41.32
CA GLU A 758 -15.50 4.53 -40.93
C GLU A 758 -15.04 3.57 -39.83
N GLN A 759 -15.74 3.62 -38.70
CA GLN A 759 -15.56 2.74 -37.55
C GLN A 759 -16.36 1.44 -37.74
N THR A 760 -15.76 0.29 -37.47
CA THR A 760 -16.47 -1.01 -37.50
C THR A 760 -15.84 -2.03 -36.56
N VAL A 761 -16.67 -2.91 -35.99
CA VAL A 761 -16.19 -4.07 -35.21
C VAL A 761 -15.82 -5.26 -36.10
N LEU A 762 -16.12 -5.24 -37.41
CA LEU A 762 -15.95 -6.39 -38.32
C LEU A 762 -14.81 -6.19 -39.34
N LYS A 763 -14.02 -7.25 -39.56
CA LYS A 763 -13.02 -7.36 -40.62
C LYS A 763 -13.21 -8.66 -41.38
N ASN A 764 -13.56 -8.55 -42.66
CA ASN A 764 -13.94 -9.71 -43.51
C ASN A 764 -15.06 -10.58 -42.91
N GLY A 765 -15.99 -9.97 -42.16
CA GLY A 765 -17.08 -10.67 -41.46
C GLY A 765 -16.70 -11.26 -40.08
N VAL A 766 -15.44 -11.16 -39.66
CA VAL A 766 -14.97 -11.62 -38.35
C VAL A 766 -14.93 -10.43 -37.37
N PRO A 767 -15.53 -10.52 -36.17
CA PRO A 767 -15.39 -9.51 -35.11
C PRO A 767 -13.94 -9.30 -34.65
N ILE A 768 -13.63 -8.09 -34.18
CA ILE A 768 -12.36 -7.75 -33.53
C ILE A 768 -12.20 -8.46 -32.18
N GLY A 769 -13.30 -8.59 -31.42
CA GLY A 769 -13.40 -9.26 -30.12
C GLY A 769 -14.79 -9.85 -29.89
N GLU A 770 -15.09 -10.38 -28.70
CA GLU A 770 -16.44 -10.92 -28.42
C GLU A 770 -17.48 -9.78 -28.47
N LEU A 771 -18.51 -9.94 -29.29
CA LEU A 771 -19.63 -8.99 -29.35
C LEU A 771 -20.53 -9.18 -28.13
N THR A 772 -20.86 -8.08 -27.44
CA THR A 772 -21.87 -8.08 -26.38
C THR A 772 -23.24 -7.64 -26.94
N PRO A 773 -24.33 -7.69 -26.14
CA PRO A 773 -25.61 -7.10 -26.55
C PRO A 773 -25.58 -5.58 -26.76
N PHE A 774 -24.51 -4.88 -26.36
CA PHE A 774 -24.33 -3.45 -26.56
C PHE A 774 -23.44 -3.20 -27.78
N GLU A 775 -23.94 -2.47 -28.77
CA GLU A 775 -23.22 -2.18 -30.02
C GLU A 775 -21.85 -1.51 -29.79
N TRP A 776 -21.72 -0.73 -28.71
CA TRP A 776 -20.49 -0.02 -28.34
C TRP A 776 -19.49 -0.85 -27.50
N LEU A 777 -19.89 -2.01 -26.96
CA LEU A 777 -19.02 -2.84 -26.11
C LEU A 777 -18.66 -4.16 -26.82
N ASN A 778 -17.38 -4.30 -27.12
CA ASN A 778 -16.80 -5.56 -27.61
C ASN A 778 -15.54 -5.92 -26.81
N VAL A 779 -15.39 -7.20 -26.48
CA VAL A 779 -14.33 -7.69 -25.58
C VAL A 779 -13.05 -7.89 -26.37
N HIS A 780 -12.17 -6.88 -26.36
CA HIS A 780 -10.86 -6.92 -27.02
C HIS A 780 -9.74 -6.51 -26.05
N PRO A 781 -9.24 -7.42 -25.18
CA PRO A 781 -8.31 -7.07 -24.11
C PRO A 781 -6.95 -6.54 -24.58
N GLU A 782 -6.45 -6.98 -25.74
CA GLU A 782 -5.20 -6.50 -26.32
C GLU A 782 -5.26 -5.01 -26.68
N GLY A 783 -6.46 -4.45 -26.86
CA GLY A 783 -6.65 -3.03 -27.11
C GLY A 783 -6.28 -2.15 -25.91
N MET A 784 -6.49 -2.64 -24.68
CA MET A 784 -6.03 -1.95 -23.46
C MET A 784 -4.51 -1.80 -23.47
N LYS A 785 -3.78 -2.86 -23.81
CA LYS A 785 -2.32 -2.79 -23.96
C LYS A 785 -1.93 -1.79 -25.05
N LYS A 786 -2.55 -1.86 -26.23
CA LYS A 786 -2.24 -0.99 -27.37
C LYS A 786 -2.46 0.49 -27.05
N ILE A 787 -3.56 0.85 -26.40
CA ILE A 787 -3.83 2.25 -26.07
C ILE A 787 -2.90 2.78 -24.96
N LEU A 788 -2.51 1.95 -23.99
CA LEU A 788 -1.53 2.32 -22.97
C LEU A 788 -0.14 2.59 -23.58
N ILE A 789 0.31 1.74 -24.50
CA ILE A 789 1.57 1.96 -25.22
C ILE A 789 1.51 3.19 -26.13
N TYR A 790 0.38 3.43 -26.81
CA TYR A 790 0.17 4.64 -27.61
C TYR A 790 0.23 5.93 -26.75
N LEU A 791 -0.45 5.95 -25.61
CA LEU A 791 -0.47 7.09 -24.69
C LEU A 791 0.93 7.32 -24.09
N LYS A 792 1.63 6.26 -23.69
CA LYS A 792 3.05 6.31 -23.28
C LYS A 792 3.92 6.96 -24.35
N ASP A 793 3.85 6.50 -25.59
CA ASP A 793 4.77 6.95 -26.65
C ASP A 793 4.41 8.35 -27.19
N ARG A 794 3.13 8.73 -27.23
CA ARG A 794 2.70 10.08 -27.63
C ARG A 794 2.94 11.13 -26.54
N TYR A 795 2.66 10.80 -25.28
CA TYR A 795 2.65 11.74 -24.16
C TYR A 795 3.79 11.52 -23.16
N ASN A 796 4.95 11.07 -23.66
CA ASN A 796 6.23 10.96 -22.91
C ASN A 796 6.08 10.22 -21.56
N ASN A 797 5.34 9.11 -21.57
CA ASN A 797 5.03 8.28 -20.40
C ASN A 797 4.49 9.07 -19.19
N THR A 798 3.65 10.08 -19.45
CA THR A 798 2.87 10.78 -18.40
C THR A 798 2.11 9.74 -17.56
N PRO A 799 2.08 9.86 -16.21
CA PRO A 799 1.43 8.87 -15.35
C PRO A 799 -0.02 8.58 -15.74
N MET A 800 -0.40 7.31 -15.73
CA MET A 800 -1.70 6.82 -16.16
C MET A 800 -2.44 6.10 -15.03
N PHE A 801 -3.77 6.15 -15.08
CA PHE A 801 -4.66 5.31 -14.26
C PHE A 801 -5.76 4.75 -15.16
N ILE A 802 -6.04 3.45 -15.09
CA ILE A 802 -7.30 2.90 -15.65
C ILE A 802 -8.41 3.35 -14.70
N ALA A 803 -9.07 4.46 -15.05
CA ALA A 803 -10.06 5.13 -14.20
C ALA A 803 -11.45 4.47 -14.27
N GLU A 804 -11.70 3.72 -15.34
CA GLU A 804 -12.81 2.78 -15.50
C GLU A 804 -12.43 1.63 -16.44
N ASN A 805 -12.81 0.42 -16.06
CA ASN A 805 -12.88 -0.75 -16.94
C ASN A 805 -13.90 -1.73 -16.33
N GLY A 806 -14.76 -2.33 -17.15
CA GLY A 806 -15.79 -3.24 -16.66
C GLY A 806 -16.66 -3.85 -17.75
N TYR A 807 -17.47 -4.82 -17.34
CA TYR A 807 -18.38 -5.56 -18.22
C TYR A 807 -19.84 -5.27 -17.84
N GLY A 808 -20.65 -4.81 -18.79
CA GLY A 808 -22.08 -4.59 -18.60
C GLY A 808 -22.87 -5.88 -18.80
N THR A 809 -24.07 -5.97 -18.23
CA THR A 809 -24.98 -7.10 -18.45
C THR A 809 -26.40 -6.57 -18.54
N LEU A 810 -27.17 -6.99 -19.56
CA LEU A 810 -28.58 -6.61 -19.67
C LEU A 810 -29.41 -7.21 -18.53
N TYR A 811 -30.45 -6.49 -18.12
CA TYR A 811 -31.48 -7.00 -17.24
C TYR A 811 -32.53 -7.80 -18.05
N ASP A 812 -32.42 -9.11 -17.95
CA ASP A 812 -33.43 -10.10 -18.33
C ASP A 812 -34.34 -10.43 -17.11
N PRO A 813 -35.67 -10.21 -17.19
CA PRO A 813 -36.58 -10.48 -16.09
C PRO A 813 -36.86 -11.98 -15.85
N ASP A 814 -36.53 -12.86 -16.80
CA ASP A 814 -36.74 -14.32 -16.66
C ASP A 814 -35.57 -15.01 -15.92
N VAL A 815 -34.46 -14.30 -15.69
CA VAL A 815 -33.24 -14.79 -15.00
C VAL A 815 -33.34 -14.58 -13.48
N THR A 816 -32.96 -15.59 -12.68
CA THR A 816 -33.07 -15.53 -11.20
C THR A 816 -31.94 -14.73 -10.55
N GLU A 817 -32.14 -14.17 -9.34
CA GLU A 817 -31.06 -13.47 -8.57
C GLU A 817 -29.80 -14.34 -8.51
N LYS A 818 -29.95 -15.66 -8.26
CA LYS A 818 -28.83 -16.60 -8.18
C LYS A 818 -27.98 -16.66 -9.46
N GLU A 819 -28.58 -16.50 -10.63
CA GLU A 819 -27.88 -16.50 -11.91
C GLU A 819 -27.19 -15.15 -12.17
N TYR A 820 -27.82 -14.03 -11.78
CA TYR A 820 -27.17 -12.71 -11.76
C TYR A 820 -25.93 -12.64 -10.87
N LEU A 821 -25.89 -13.41 -9.78
CA LEU A 821 -24.71 -13.51 -8.91
C LEU A 821 -23.60 -14.38 -9.51
N ASN A 822 -23.83 -15.13 -10.59
CA ASN A 822 -22.86 -16.02 -11.23
C ASN A 822 -22.25 -15.40 -12.50
N ASP A 823 -21.70 -14.20 -12.36
CA ASP A 823 -21.29 -13.31 -13.45
C ASP A 823 -19.92 -13.64 -14.05
N TYR A 824 -19.69 -14.91 -14.42
CA TYR A 824 -18.41 -15.44 -14.90
C TYR A 824 -17.80 -14.62 -16.06
N LYS A 825 -18.61 -14.12 -17.00
CA LYS A 825 -18.14 -13.25 -18.10
C LYS A 825 -17.46 -11.97 -17.63
N ARG A 826 -17.90 -11.39 -16.50
CA ARG A 826 -17.25 -10.21 -15.91
C ARG A 826 -15.84 -10.57 -15.41
N ILE A 827 -15.66 -11.77 -14.86
CA ILE A 827 -14.35 -12.29 -14.43
C ILE A 827 -13.43 -12.54 -15.64
N GLU A 828 -13.94 -13.20 -16.69
CA GLU A 828 -13.18 -13.46 -17.92
C GLU A 828 -12.73 -12.14 -18.58
N PHE A 829 -13.64 -11.17 -18.71
CA PHE A 829 -13.34 -9.82 -19.16
C PHE A 829 -12.26 -9.16 -18.30
N MET A 830 -12.47 -9.09 -16.98
CA MET A 830 -11.55 -8.37 -16.09
C MET A 830 -10.17 -9.02 -16.02
N SER A 831 -10.05 -10.35 -16.04
CA SER A 831 -8.74 -11.00 -16.06
C SER A 831 -7.99 -10.68 -17.33
N GLY A 832 -8.59 -10.89 -18.51
CA GLY A 832 -7.93 -10.64 -19.80
C GLY A 832 -7.44 -9.19 -19.95
N HIS A 833 -8.21 -8.23 -19.44
CA HIS A 833 -7.81 -6.82 -19.42
C HIS A 833 -6.68 -6.54 -18.42
N LEU A 834 -6.78 -7.05 -17.19
CA LEU A 834 -5.72 -6.91 -16.18
C LEU A 834 -4.40 -7.55 -16.62
N ASP A 835 -4.45 -8.70 -17.29
CA ASP A 835 -3.26 -9.38 -17.78
C ASP A 835 -2.61 -8.62 -18.96
N ASN A 836 -3.41 -7.89 -19.76
CA ASN A 836 -2.92 -6.94 -20.78
C ASN A 836 -2.41 -5.61 -20.21
N LEU A 837 -3.01 -5.10 -19.13
CA LEU A 837 -2.48 -3.98 -18.34
C LEU A 837 -1.10 -4.33 -17.76
N MET A 838 -0.97 -5.52 -17.15
CA MET A 838 0.32 -6.02 -16.67
C MET A 838 1.35 -6.13 -17.81
N ALA A 839 0.94 -6.55 -19.01
CA ALA A 839 1.82 -6.57 -20.18
C ALA A 839 2.26 -5.15 -20.63
N ALA A 840 1.39 -4.14 -20.51
CA ALA A 840 1.76 -2.74 -20.81
C ALA A 840 2.73 -2.15 -19.76
N ILE A 841 2.50 -2.43 -18.47
CA ILE A 841 3.40 -2.01 -17.37
C ILE A 841 4.77 -2.68 -17.54
N ARG A 842 4.82 -3.97 -17.87
CA ARG A 842 6.06 -4.71 -18.18
C ARG A 842 6.80 -4.18 -19.42
N GLU A 843 6.11 -3.49 -20.33
CA GLU A 843 6.69 -2.76 -21.47
C GLU A 843 6.93 -1.26 -21.17
N GLY A 844 6.86 -0.88 -19.89
CA GLY A 844 7.29 0.42 -19.37
C GLY A 844 6.21 1.51 -19.32
N ALA A 845 4.93 1.17 -19.49
CA ALA A 845 3.84 2.15 -19.28
C ALA A 845 3.70 2.50 -17.79
N ASP A 846 3.78 3.79 -17.45
CA ASP A 846 3.66 4.29 -16.07
C ASP A 846 2.19 4.29 -15.61
N VAL A 847 1.61 3.11 -15.42
CA VAL A 847 0.22 2.94 -14.93
C VAL A 847 0.24 2.68 -13.43
N ARG A 848 -0.46 3.53 -12.66
CA ARG A 848 -0.38 3.58 -11.20
C ARG A 848 -1.67 3.17 -10.48
N GLY A 849 -2.69 2.74 -11.23
CA GLY A 849 -3.90 2.17 -10.66
C GLY A 849 -4.92 1.67 -11.67
N TYR A 850 -5.90 0.92 -11.17
CA TYR A 850 -7.02 0.31 -11.87
C TYR A 850 -8.29 0.40 -11.03
N PHE A 851 -9.34 0.98 -11.61
CA PHE A 851 -10.64 1.16 -10.99
C PHE A 851 -11.71 0.42 -11.80
N VAL A 852 -12.41 -0.51 -11.15
CA VAL A 852 -13.50 -1.26 -11.79
C VAL A 852 -14.72 -0.36 -11.99
N TRP A 853 -15.33 -0.39 -13.18
CA TRP A 853 -16.71 0.07 -13.38
C TRP A 853 -17.66 -1.13 -13.25
N SER A 854 -18.39 -1.28 -12.14
CA SER A 854 -18.41 -0.42 -10.95
C SER A 854 -18.66 -1.23 -9.66
N LEU A 855 -18.72 -0.57 -8.50
CA LEU A 855 -19.00 -1.25 -7.23
C LEU A 855 -20.39 -1.91 -7.24
N LEU A 856 -21.41 -1.16 -7.69
CA LEU A 856 -22.83 -1.48 -7.58
C LEU A 856 -23.52 -1.40 -8.95
N ASP A 857 -24.53 -2.25 -9.18
CA ASP A 857 -25.51 -2.01 -10.25
C ASP A 857 -26.17 -0.65 -10.02
N ASN A 858 -26.17 0.21 -11.04
CA ASN A 858 -26.48 1.64 -10.92
C ASN A 858 -27.25 2.14 -12.16
N PHE A 859 -27.56 3.44 -12.22
CA PHE A 859 -28.27 4.05 -13.36
C PHE A 859 -27.32 4.27 -14.54
N GLU A 860 -27.34 3.42 -15.57
CA GLU A 860 -26.42 3.48 -16.71
C GLU A 860 -26.92 4.46 -17.80
N TRP A 861 -27.02 5.72 -17.41
CA TRP A 861 -27.40 6.86 -18.27
C TRP A 861 -28.69 6.61 -19.05
N LYS A 862 -28.64 6.67 -20.38
CA LYS A 862 -29.81 6.46 -21.25
C LYS A 862 -30.42 5.06 -21.13
N TYR A 863 -29.64 4.04 -20.75
CA TYR A 863 -30.15 2.69 -20.55
C TYR A 863 -30.90 2.51 -19.21
N GLY A 864 -30.84 3.50 -18.31
CA GLY A 864 -31.47 3.42 -16.99
C GLY A 864 -30.92 2.27 -16.16
N PHE A 865 -31.81 1.50 -15.53
CA PHE A 865 -31.45 0.33 -14.71
C PHE A 865 -31.43 -0.98 -15.52
N SER A 866 -31.66 -0.92 -16.84
CA SER A 866 -31.61 -2.10 -17.72
C SER A 866 -30.19 -2.65 -17.94
N VAL A 867 -29.14 -1.95 -17.50
CA VAL A 867 -27.73 -2.38 -17.62
C VAL A 867 -27.05 -2.42 -16.25
N ARG A 868 -26.39 -3.55 -15.98
CA ARG A 868 -25.85 -3.92 -14.67
C ARG A 868 -24.35 -4.14 -14.73
N PHE A 869 -23.57 -3.12 -14.37
CA PHE A 869 -22.10 -3.15 -14.32
C PHE A 869 -21.48 -3.56 -12.98
N GLY A 870 -22.28 -3.64 -11.89
CA GLY A 870 -21.75 -3.76 -10.54
C GLY A 870 -21.07 -5.09 -10.24
N LEU A 871 -20.03 -5.05 -9.40
CA LEU A 871 -19.51 -6.23 -8.68
C LEU A 871 -20.50 -6.74 -7.62
N TYR A 872 -21.32 -5.84 -7.07
CA TYR A 872 -22.51 -6.17 -6.29
C TYR A 872 -23.77 -5.96 -7.13
N HIS A 873 -24.69 -6.91 -7.02
CA HIS A 873 -26.06 -6.75 -7.47
C HIS A 873 -26.79 -5.78 -6.55
N VAL A 874 -27.60 -4.88 -7.12
CA VAL A 874 -28.57 -4.07 -6.38
C VAL A 874 -29.98 -4.46 -6.79
N ASP A 875 -30.76 -4.90 -5.81
CA ASP A 875 -32.22 -4.96 -5.91
C ASP A 875 -32.75 -3.54 -5.70
N PHE A 876 -33.15 -2.88 -6.78
CA PHE A 876 -33.64 -1.49 -6.74
C PHE A 876 -34.99 -1.33 -6.00
N SER A 877 -35.68 -2.42 -5.64
CA SER A 877 -36.92 -2.37 -4.85
C SER A 877 -36.69 -2.34 -3.33
N THR A 878 -35.60 -2.93 -2.85
CA THR A 878 -35.22 -2.93 -1.41
C THR A 878 -33.93 -2.15 -1.12
N LEU A 879 -33.21 -1.76 -2.18
CA LEU A 879 -31.87 -1.16 -2.18
C LEU A 879 -30.79 -2.04 -1.52
N LYS A 880 -31.07 -3.34 -1.36
CA LYS A 880 -30.13 -4.35 -0.84
C LYS A 880 -28.98 -4.58 -1.84
N ARG A 881 -27.75 -4.59 -1.32
CA ARG A 881 -26.55 -5.04 -2.04
C ARG A 881 -26.33 -6.54 -1.83
N THR A 882 -26.10 -7.31 -2.90
CA THR A 882 -25.69 -8.74 -2.84
C THR A 882 -24.40 -8.95 -3.65
N PRO A 883 -23.31 -9.53 -3.09
CA PRO A 883 -22.06 -9.74 -3.84
C PRO A 883 -22.23 -10.76 -4.96
N LYS A 884 -21.79 -10.42 -6.17
CA LYS A 884 -21.66 -11.38 -7.28
C LYS A 884 -20.33 -12.16 -7.16
N LEU A 885 -20.15 -13.18 -7.98
CA LEU A 885 -18.91 -13.98 -8.03
C LEU A 885 -17.69 -13.09 -8.34
N SER A 886 -17.85 -12.10 -9.23
CA SER A 886 -16.82 -11.12 -9.55
C SER A 886 -16.31 -10.33 -8.33
N ALA A 887 -17.16 -9.93 -7.37
CA ALA A 887 -16.69 -9.27 -6.15
C ALA A 887 -15.76 -10.18 -5.33
N SER A 888 -16.09 -11.47 -5.23
CA SER A 888 -15.27 -12.47 -4.53
C SER A 888 -13.96 -12.75 -5.26
N TRP A 889 -13.97 -12.79 -6.60
CA TRP A 889 -12.77 -12.91 -7.43
C TRP A 889 -11.89 -11.66 -7.36
N SER A 890 -12.49 -10.46 -7.39
CA SER A 890 -11.77 -9.19 -7.30
C SER A 890 -11.02 -9.06 -5.99
N LEU A 891 -11.55 -9.53 -4.85
CA LEU A 891 -10.80 -9.61 -3.59
C LEU A 891 -9.50 -10.42 -3.76
N ILE A 892 -9.57 -11.59 -4.41
CA ILE A 892 -8.40 -12.46 -4.64
C ILE A 892 -7.39 -11.80 -5.61
N LYS A 893 -7.86 -11.28 -6.76
CA LYS A 893 -6.98 -10.60 -7.74
C LYS A 893 -6.44 -9.27 -7.21
N THR A 894 -7.13 -8.58 -6.29
CA THR A 894 -6.61 -7.39 -5.58
C THR A 894 -5.39 -7.77 -4.74
N CYS A 895 -5.50 -8.82 -3.91
CA CYS A 895 -4.35 -9.34 -3.16
C CYS A 895 -3.20 -9.71 -4.11
N ASN A 896 -3.47 -10.47 -5.17
CA ASN A 896 -2.43 -10.92 -6.10
C ASN A 896 -1.78 -9.76 -6.86
N LEU A 897 -2.52 -8.75 -7.33
CA LEU A 897 -1.95 -7.57 -8.00
C LEU A 897 -1.12 -6.70 -7.05
N VAL A 898 -1.52 -6.57 -5.78
CA VAL A 898 -0.71 -5.89 -4.77
C VAL A 898 0.58 -6.67 -4.46
N PHE A 899 0.59 -8.00 -4.61
CA PHE A 899 1.82 -8.79 -4.55
C PHE A 899 2.66 -8.73 -5.85
N GLU A 900 2.04 -8.71 -7.03
CA GLU A 900 2.73 -8.68 -8.34
C GLU A 900 3.29 -7.29 -8.72
N LEU A 901 2.72 -6.20 -8.19
CA LEU A 901 3.14 -4.82 -8.44
C LEU A 901 3.74 -4.12 -7.20
N GLY A 902 3.66 -4.75 -6.02
CA GLY A 902 4.10 -4.14 -4.74
C GLY A 902 5.49 -4.57 -4.24
N ASP A 903 6.07 -5.66 -4.75
CA ASP A 903 7.48 -6.03 -4.53
C ASP A 903 8.01 -6.75 -5.79
N ASP A 904 9.32 -6.65 -6.03
CA ASP A 904 9.97 -7.09 -7.28
C ASP A 904 10.22 -8.61 -7.28
N GLY A 905 9.12 -9.38 -7.34
CA GLY A 905 9.07 -10.76 -7.81
C GLY A 905 8.92 -11.88 -6.76
N VAL A 906 7.79 -12.61 -6.84
CA VAL A 906 7.69 -14.05 -6.55
C VAL A 906 6.76 -14.73 -7.56
N GLU A 907 7.31 -15.54 -8.47
CA GLU A 907 6.53 -16.56 -9.19
C GLU A 907 6.21 -17.71 -8.22
N GLY A 908 4.94 -18.10 -8.04
CA GLY A 908 4.62 -19.23 -7.14
C GLY A 908 3.17 -19.53 -6.73
N VAL A 909 2.16 -18.76 -7.13
CA VAL A 909 0.76 -18.93 -6.63
C VAL A 909 -0.18 -19.63 -7.64
N GLU A 910 0.30 -19.93 -8.84
CA GLU A 910 -0.52 -20.38 -9.98
C GLU A 910 -1.13 -21.80 -9.85
N TYR A 911 -0.57 -22.66 -8.98
CA TYR A 911 -0.78 -24.12 -9.08
C TYR A 911 -1.78 -24.74 -8.08
N GLU A 912 -2.03 -24.13 -6.93
CA GLU A 912 -2.87 -24.74 -5.87
C GLU A 912 -4.33 -24.21 -5.85
N LEU A 913 -4.55 -22.94 -6.20
CA LEU A 913 -5.92 -22.36 -6.22
C LEU A 913 -6.76 -22.80 -7.42
N SER A 914 -6.12 -23.14 -8.55
CA SER A 914 -6.80 -23.66 -9.74
C SER A 914 -7.57 -24.98 -9.46
N GLN A 915 -7.05 -25.83 -8.57
CA GLN A 915 -7.71 -27.08 -8.16
C GLN A 915 -8.94 -26.85 -7.27
N SER A 916 -9.00 -25.74 -6.53
CA SER A 916 -10.18 -25.40 -5.71
C SER A 916 -11.37 -24.91 -6.55
N ILE A 917 -11.12 -24.44 -7.77
CA ILE A 917 -12.16 -24.05 -8.73
C ILE A 917 -12.49 -25.24 -9.65
N GLY A 918 -11.48 -25.93 -10.19
CA GLY A 918 -11.64 -27.12 -11.04
C GLY A 918 -12.26 -28.37 -10.38
N SER A 919 -12.75 -28.25 -9.15
CA SER A 919 -13.53 -29.27 -8.43
C SER A 919 -14.94 -28.82 -8.02
N LYS A 920 -15.34 -27.58 -8.39
CA LYS A 920 -16.68 -26.99 -8.17
C LYS A 920 -17.13 -26.07 -9.32
N VAL A 921 -16.71 -26.40 -10.54
CA VAL A 921 -17.30 -25.93 -11.82
C VAL A 921 -17.93 -27.13 -12.49
#